data_AF-A0A9C8GI27-F1
#
_entry.id   AF-A0A9C8GI27-F1
#
_cell.length_a   1.000
_cell.length_b   1.000
_cell.length_c   1.000
_cell.angle_alpha   90.00
_cell.angle_beta   90.00
_cell.angle_gamma   90.00
#
_symmetry.space_group_name_H-M   'P 1'
#
loop_
_entity.id
_entity.type
_entity.pdbx_description
1 polymer ?
#
loop_
_entity_poly.entity_id
_entity_poly.type
_entity_poly.pdbx_seq_one_letter_code
_entity_poly.pdbx_strand_id
1 'polypeptide(L)'
;MKIEDVLVAAQPLIERTIEEDLGPGDATSEAVLPADLMLRGCVLAKAPGVVAGLPVLEAVFARVDPALQFRALVQDGDRVVPGTVVAEVEGPARSMLAAERIALNFLQHLSGVATLTRAFVDRVQAIGAGAAILDTRKTLPGYRALEKYAVRMGGGQNHRMGLYDMVLIKDNHVDAAASITAAVERCRATGLPIEVEVRDLAELREALTLGVDQIMLDNMSLDEMREAVRLADGQVPLEASGGVDLDTVADIAATGVDYISVGALTHSAPALDLSMKIGEQEIQQVVSQAREADAALASRAASRAASRAASRAAARVTALKAELGDRVVVLGHHYQRDAVIAFADFRGDSLKLAREATRQQEAKYIVFCGVHFMAETAAMLAQPDQVVLLPDLEAGCPLAEMARLEDVEAAWAALGQVMDVGNVENVENEVMPITYVNSSAALKAFCGRHGGSVCTSSNAADVLAWALARRPRVLFFPDQHLGRNTAKGMGIPLTEMCLWNPSRDFGGHDVETLRDARVFLWRGWCNVHQRFRPEHVLAWREREPDINVIVHPECSMEVVDLADEAGSTAYIIRRVEEAEPGTKWAIGTEFNLVNRLKAELPEQFIASLAPEPSYCRTMNLITVEKLARVLEGLTRGELVNQVMVPDDVARDARIALERMLEVGS
;
A
#
# COMPACT_ATOMS: atom_id res chain seq x y z
N MET A 1 30.66 -25.65 1.06
CA MET A 1 30.92 -25.45 -0.37
C MET A 1 30.98 -23.96 -0.65
N LYS A 2 32.15 -23.49 -1.08
CA LYS A 2 32.41 -22.11 -1.50
C LYS A 2 32.21 -22.00 -3.02
N ILE A 3 32.21 -20.79 -3.56
CA ILE A 3 32.01 -20.55 -5.00
C ILE A 3 33.14 -21.21 -5.81
N GLU A 4 34.37 -21.23 -5.29
CA GLU A 4 35.52 -21.86 -5.95
C GLU A 4 35.29 -23.36 -6.18
N ASP A 5 34.69 -24.06 -5.22
CA ASP A 5 34.37 -25.48 -5.35
C ASP A 5 33.34 -25.72 -6.47
N VAL A 6 32.39 -24.80 -6.63
CA VAL A 6 31.36 -24.87 -7.67
C VAL A 6 31.97 -24.66 -9.05
N LEU A 7 32.88 -23.70 -9.19
CA LEU A 7 33.58 -23.43 -10.45
C LEU A 7 34.48 -24.60 -10.87
N VAL A 8 35.21 -25.20 -9.91
CA VAL A 8 36.01 -26.41 -10.17
C VAL A 8 35.13 -27.57 -10.65
N ALA A 9 33.95 -27.76 -10.04
CA ALA A 9 33.01 -28.78 -10.47
C ALA A 9 32.33 -28.47 -11.81
N ALA A 10 32.11 -27.18 -12.11
CA ALA A 10 31.48 -26.73 -13.34
C ALA A 10 32.41 -26.84 -14.56
N GLN A 11 33.72 -26.62 -14.38
CA GLN A 11 34.70 -26.62 -15.46
C GLN A 11 34.59 -27.81 -16.43
N PRO A 12 34.64 -29.09 -15.99
CA PRO A 12 34.52 -30.22 -16.92
C PRO A 12 33.16 -30.31 -17.62
N LEU A 13 32.09 -29.73 -17.04
CA LEU A 13 30.79 -29.64 -17.69
C LEU A 13 30.81 -28.56 -18.78
N ILE A 14 31.38 -27.39 -18.46
CA ILE A 14 31.53 -26.28 -19.41
C ILE A 14 32.32 -26.73 -20.65
N GLU A 15 33.47 -27.40 -20.45
CA GLU A 15 34.28 -27.93 -21.55
C GLU A 15 33.47 -28.88 -22.45
N ARG A 16 32.77 -29.84 -21.85
CA ARG A 16 31.95 -30.80 -22.60
C ARG A 16 30.82 -30.12 -23.35
N THR A 17 30.13 -29.16 -22.74
CA THR A 17 29.03 -28.45 -23.41
C THR A 17 29.52 -27.55 -24.55
N ILE A 18 30.72 -26.98 -24.43
CA ILE A 18 31.35 -26.22 -25.52
C ILE A 18 31.75 -27.16 -26.66
N GLU A 19 32.35 -28.31 -26.36
CA GLU A 19 32.69 -29.34 -27.36
C GLU A 19 31.44 -29.85 -28.09
N GLU A 20 30.34 -30.05 -27.35
CA GLU A 20 29.05 -30.51 -27.87
C GLU A 20 28.37 -29.48 -28.79
N ASP A 21 28.27 -28.22 -28.34
CA ASP A 21 27.44 -27.21 -29.00
C ASP A 21 28.19 -26.43 -30.10
N LEU A 22 29.49 -26.15 -29.92
CA LEU A 22 30.26 -25.33 -30.86
C LEU A 22 31.00 -26.13 -31.93
N GLY A 23 31.49 -27.34 -31.64
CA GLY A 23 32.23 -28.15 -32.61
C GLY A 23 33.24 -27.34 -33.44
N PRO A 24 33.07 -27.20 -34.78
CA PRO A 24 33.94 -26.39 -35.64
C PRO A 24 33.66 -24.86 -35.62
N GLY A 25 32.52 -24.39 -35.10
CA GLY A 25 32.12 -22.97 -35.04
C GLY A 25 30.60 -22.74 -35.18
N ASP A 26 30.15 -21.51 -34.91
CA ASP A 26 28.76 -21.08 -35.11
C ASP A 26 28.53 -20.64 -36.56
N ALA A 27 28.07 -21.58 -37.39
CA ALA A 27 27.84 -21.35 -38.81
C ALA A 27 26.86 -20.19 -39.11
N THR A 28 25.91 -19.90 -38.22
CA THR A 28 24.91 -18.85 -38.45
C THR A 28 25.53 -17.48 -38.19
N SER A 29 26.16 -17.30 -37.02
CA SER A 29 26.81 -16.04 -36.67
C SER A 29 27.97 -15.72 -37.61
N GLU A 30 28.72 -16.73 -38.05
CA GLU A 30 29.80 -16.55 -39.02
C GLU A 30 29.33 -16.07 -40.39
N ALA A 31 28.15 -16.53 -40.85
CA ALA A 31 27.58 -16.15 -42.14
C ALA A 31 26.88 -14.79 -42.10
N VAL A 32 26.24 -14.44 -40.97
CA VAL A 32 25.34 -13.27 -40.88
C VAL A 32 26.03 -12.03 -40.30
N LEU A 33 26.96 -12.20 -39.34
CA LEU A 33 27.50 -11.08 -38.57
C LEU A 33 28.91 -10.70 -39.03
N PRO A 34 29.25 -9.41 -39.18
CA PRO A 34 30.63 -8.97 -39.37
C PRO A 34 31.55 -9.45 -38.24
N ALA A 35 32.81 -9.77 -38.56
CA ALA A 35 33.77 -10.31 -37.59
C ALA A 35 34.19 -9.29 -36.51
N ASP A 36 34.08 -8.00 -36.82
CA ASP A 36 34.41 -6.87 -35.95
C ASP A 36 33.19 -6.28 -35.22
N LEU A 37 32.00 -6.87 -35.39
CA LEU A 37 30.80 -6.40 -34.71
C LEU A 37 30.91 -6.64 -33.20
N MET A 38 30.78 -5.56 -32.44
CA MET A 38 30.66 -5.58 -30.99
C MET A 38 29.19 -5.41 -30.59
N LEU A 39 28.74 -6.21 -29.63
CA LEU A 39 27.38 -6.10 -29.09
C LEU A 39 27.42 -5.99 -27.57
N ARG A 40 26.32 -5.44 -27.05
CA ARG A 40 25.93 -5.56 -25.65
C ARG A 40 24.67 -6.43 -25.59
N GLY A 41 24.65 -7.33 -24.62
CA GLY A 41 23.53 -8.19 -24.29
C GLY A 41 23.15 -8.10 -22.82
N CYS A 42 21.90 -8.42 -22.52
CA CYS A 42 21.39 -8.49 -21.16
C CYS A 42 20.60 -9.79 -20.95
N VAL A 43 20.79 -10.44 -19.80
CA VAL A 43 20.04 -11.62 -19.38
C VAL A 43 18.84 -11.17 -18.56
N LEU A 44 17.66 -11.64 -18.94
CA LEU A 44 16.37 -11.19 -18.40
C LEU A 44 15.60 -12.35 -17.81
N ALA A 45 14.99 -12.13 -16.66
CA ALA A 45 13.99 -13.04 -16.13
C ALA A 45 12.66 -12.89 -16.89
N LYS A 46 12.08 -14.01 -17.30
CA LYS A 46 10.73 -14.07 -17.91
C LYS A 46 9.69 -14.69 -16.98
N ALA A 47 10.14 -15.40 -15.97
CA ALA A 47 9.33 -15.94 -14.90
C ALA A 47 9.86 -15.45 -13.53
N PRO A 48 8.99 -15.37 -12.51
CA PRO A 48 9.45 -15.11 -11.15
C PRO A 48 10.24 -16.31 -10.61
N GLY A 49 11.32 -16.04 -9.86
CA GLY A 49 12.17 -17.09 -9.33
C GLY A 49 13.28 -16.61 -8.41
N VAL A 50 14.22 -17.48 -8.11
CA VAL A 50 15.47 -17.20 -7.40
C VAL A 50 16.63 -17.46 -8.34
N VAL A 51 17.55 -16.50 -8.46
CA VAL A 51 18.73 -16.64 -9.33
C VAL A 51 19.79 -17.50 -8.65
N ALA A 52 20.37 -18.44 -9.38
CA ALA A 52 21.55 -19.18 -8.95
C ALA A 52 22.41 -19.57 -10.16
N GLY A 53 23.73 -19.46 -10.02
CA GLY A 53 24.70 -19.88 -11.04
C GLY A 53 25.37 -18.73 -11.79
N LEU A 54 25.30 -17.48 -11.31
CA LEU A 54 25.98 -16.35 -11.96
C LEU A 54 27.50 -16.54 -12.13
N PRO A 55 28.25 -17.11 -11.18
CA PRO A 55 29.68 -17.39 -11.40
C PRO A 55 29.92 -18.42 -12.51
N VAL A 56 29.02 -19.40 -12.66
CA VAL A 56 29.11 -20.40 -13.75
C VAL A 56 28.83 -19.76 -15.09
N LEU A 57 27.84 -18.86 -15.14
CA LEU A 57 27.50 -18.06 -16.32
C LEU A 57 28.70 -17.21 -16.79
N GLU A 58 29.35 -16.51 -15.88
CA GLU A 58 30.59 -15.74 -16.14
C GLU A 58 31.70 -16.65 -16.69
N ALA A 59 31.91 -17.81 -16.05
CA ALA A 59 32.94 -18.77 -16.46
C ALA A 59 32.70 -19.31 -17.88
N VAL A 60 31.44 -19.52 -18.30
CA VAL A 60 31.11 -19.92 -19.68
C VAL A 60 31.52 -18.84 -20.66
N PHE A 61 31.11 -17.58 -20.44
CA PHE A 61 31.46 -16.48 -21.33
C PHE A 61 32.98 -16.30 -21.44
N ALA A 62 33.69 -16.28 -20.30
CA ALA A 62 35.14 -16.15 -20.27
C ALA A 62 35.86 -17.32 -20.94
N ARG A 63 35.28 -18.54 -20.89
CA ARG A 63 35.87 -19.73 -21.52
C ARG A 63 35.66 -19.76 -23.04
N VAL A 64 34.53 -19.26 -23.53
CA VAL A 64 34.25 -19.14 -24.97
C VAL A 64 35.12 -18.05 -25.59
N ASP A 65 35.18 -16.87 -24.97
CA ASP A 65 36.03 -15.77 -25.43
C ASP A 65 36.41 -14.84 -24.26
N PRO A 66 37.70 -14.73 -23.90
CA PRO A 66 38.17 -13.83 -22.85
C PRO A 66 37.90 -12.34 -23.12
N ALA A 67 37.54 -11.95 -24.34
CA ALA A 67 37.15 -10.59 -24.67
C ALA A 67 35.71 -10.24 -24.25
N LEU A 68 34.89 -11.23 -23.89
CA LEU A 68 33.53 -11.00 -23.38
C LEU A 68 33.60 -10.51 -21.93
N GLN A 69 33.12 -9.29 -21.70
CA GLN A 69 33.04 -8.68 -20.40
C GLN A 69 31.67 -8.98 -19.78
N PHE A 70 31.68 -9.71 -18.67
CA PHE A 70 30.46 -10.06 -17.94
C PHE A 70 30.29 -9.18 -16.70
N ARG A 71 29.04 -8.83 -16.40
CA ARG A 71 28.67 -8.11 -15.19
C ARG A 71 27.34 -8.62 -14.64
N ALA A 72 27.38 -9.25 -13.46
CA ALA A 72 26.16 -9.53 -12.71
C ALA A 72 25.51 -8.24 -12.18
N LEU A 73 24.18 -8.15 -12.27
CA LEU A 73 23.39 -7.03 -11.72
C LEU A 73 22.57 -7.42 -10.48
N VAL A 74 22.43 -8.73 -10.24
CA VAL A 74 21.85 -9.32 -9.03
C VAL A 74 22.86 -10.31 -8.42
N GLN A 75 22.57 -10.82 -7.23
CA GLN A 75 23.37 -11.85 -6.57
C GLN A 75 22.66 -13.21 -6.61
N ASP A 76 23.45 -14.28 -6.56
CA ASP A 76 22.86 -15.62 -6.37
C ASP A 76 22.12 -15.67 -5.02
N GLY A 77 20.88 -16.18 -5.05
CA GLY A 77 19.94 -16.15 -3.93
C GLY A 77 18.93 -15.00 -3.99
N ASP A 78 19.14 -14.00 -4.86
CA ASP A 78 18.17 -12.92 -5.05
C ASP A 78 16.90 -13.43 -5.73
N ARG A 79 15.76 -12.89 -5.31
CA ARG A 79 14.47 -13.10 -5.97
C ARG A 79 14.35 -12.16 -7.17
N VAL A 80 13.87 -12.69 -8.27
CA VAL A 80 13.64 -11.95 -9.52
C VAL A 80 12.21 -12.13 -10.00
N VAL A 81 11.75 -11.19 -10.82
CA VAL A 81 10.43 -11.21 -11.44
C VAL A 81 10.55 -10.99 -12.95
N PRO A 82 9.49 -11.28 -13.74
CA PRO A 82 9.55 -11.03 -15.18
C PRO A 82 9.94 -9.59 -15.48
N GLY A 83 10.96 -9.41 -16.31
CA GLY A 83 11.57 -8.13 -16.66
C GLY A 83 12.87 -7.83 -15.91
N THR A 84 13.16 -8.45 -14.76
CA THR A 84 14.40 -8.18 -14.02
C THR A 84 15.63 -8.48 -14.87
N VAL A 85 16.55 -7.52 -14.97
CA VAL A 85 17.85 -7.71 -15.62
C VAL A 85 18.82 -8.35 -14.64
N VAL A 86 19.24 -9.56 -14.95
CA VAL A 86 20.04 -10.42 -14.08
C VAL A 86 21.53 -10.17 -14.28
N ALA A 87 21.96 -10.01 -15.52
CA ALA A 87 23.36 -9.77 -15.89
C ALA A 87 23.47 -9.06 -17.23
N GLU A 88 24.63 -8.46 -17.48
CA GLU A 88 25.02 -7.85 -18.75
C GLU A 88 26.29 -8.52 -19.28
N VAL A 89 26.41 -8.57 -20.60
CA VAL A 89 27.60 -9.04 -21.30
C VAL A 89 27.90 -8.11 -22.47
N GLU A 90 29.17 -7.77 -22.67
CA GLU A 90 29.63 -6.91 -23.77
C GLU A 90 30.87 -7.49 -24.43
N GLY A 91 30.93 -7.50 -25.77
CA GLY A 91 32.10 -7.98 -26.49
C GLY A 91 31.79 -8.42 -27.93
N PRO A 92 32.65 -9.25 -28.55
CA PRO A 92 32.48 -9.72 -29.92
C PRO A 92 31.15 -10.45 -30.12
N ALA A 93 30.37 -10.02 -31.12
CA ALA A 93 29.00 -10.50 -31.34
C ALA A 93 28.92 -12.01 -31.60
N ARG A 94 29.82 -12.54 -32.44
CA ARG A 94 29.87 -13.97 -32.78
C ARG A 94 30.14 -14.82 -31.54
N SER A 95 31.12 -14.42 -30.72
CA SER A 95 31.47 -15.12 -29.47
C SER A 95 30.34 -15.05 -28.44
N MET A 96 29.69 -13.89 -28.34
CA MET A 96 28.56 -13.68 -27.43
C MET A 96 27.40 -14.64 -27.72
N LEU A 97 27.01 -14.77 -29.00
CA LEU A 97 25.91 -15.66 -29.41
C LEU A 97 26.29 -17.14 -29.34
N ALA A 98 27.55 -17.47 -29.65
CA ALA A 98 28.08 -18.81 -29.46
C ALA A 98 28.01 -19.27 -27.99
N ALA A 99 28.21 -18.37 -27.04
CA ALA A 99 28.13 -18.68 -25.62
C ALA A 99 26.69 -18.73 -25.07
N GLU A 100 25.73 -18.06 -25.72
CA GLU A 100 24.41 -17.75 -25.14
C GLU A 100 23.66 -18.98 -24.63
N ARG A 101 23.51 -20.01 -25.47
CA ARG A 101 22.67 -21.17 -25.12
C ARG A 101 23.29 -22.00 -24.00
N ILE A 102 24.60 -22.22 -24.06
CA ILE A 102 25.37 -22.91 -23.02
C ILE A 102 25.19 -22.17 -21.68
N ALA A 103 25.45 -20.86 -21.70
CA ALA A 103 25.35 -19.96 -20.57
C ALA A 103 23.94 -19.97 -19.92
N LEU A 104 22.89 -19.79 -20.74
CA LEU A 104 21.51 -19.80 -20.25
C LEU A 104 21.08 -21.17 -19.73
N ASN A 105 21.50 -22.29 -20.35
CA ASN A 105 21.12 -23.62 -19.88
C ASN A 105 21.59 -23.89 -18.43
N PHE A 106 22.83 -23.51 -18.10
CA PHE A 106 23.32 -23.60 -16.72
C PHE A 106 22.50 -22.71 -15.78
N LEU A 107 22.38 -21.42 -16.10
CA LEU A 107 21.72 -20.45 -15.22
C LEU A 107 20.24 -20.81 -14.99
N GLN A 108 19.51 -21.18 -16.03
CA GLN A 108 18.09 -21.53 -15.95
C GLN A 108 17.86 -22.79 -15.11
N HIS A 109 18.69 -23.84 -15.28
CA HIS A 109 18.59 -25.07 -14.48
C HIS A 109 18.83 -24.81 -13.01
N LEU A 110 19.94 -24.14 -12.68
CA LEU A 110 20.31 -23.84 -11.30
C LEU A 110 19.33 -22.87 -10.65
N SER A 111 18.89 -21.84 -11.36
CA SER A 111 17.85 -20.94 -10.87
C SER A 111 16.51 -21.66 -10.66
N GLY A 112 16.20 -22.68 -11.48
CA GLY A 112 15.05 -23.56 -11.28
C GLY A 112 15.10 -24.33 -9.95
N VAL A 113 16.24 -24.96 -9.66
CA VAL A 113 16.51 -25.67 -8.40
C VAL A 113 16.37 -24.72 -7.20
N ALA A 114 16.97 -23.53 -7.27
CA ALA A 114 16.87 -22.52 -6.22
C ALA A 114 15.43 -22.04 -6.02
N THR A 115 14.70 -21.82 -7.12
CA THR A 115 13.29 -21.38 -7.10
C THR A 115 12.38 -22.42 -6.44
N LEU A 116 12.51 -23.70 -6.83
CA LEU A 116 11.72 -24.77 -6.22
C LEU A 116 12.05 -24.92 -4.73
N THR A 117 13.34 -24.90 -4.38
CA THR A 117 13.79 -24.96 -2.97
C THR A 117 13.16 -23.84 -2.14
N ARG A 118 13.19 -22.60 -2.65
CA ARG A 118 12.60 -21.45 -1.98
C ARG A 118 11.10 -21.61 -1.74
N ALA A 119 10.37 -22.25 -2.66
CA ALA A 119 8.95 -22.53 -2.48
C ALA A 119 8.68 -23.46 -1.28
N PHE A 120 9.48 -24.51 -1.10
CA PHE A 120 9.39 -25.38 0.09
C PHE A 120 9.72 -24.61 1.37
N VAL A 121 10.81 -23.84 1.38
CA VAL A 121 11.21 -23.05 2.55
C VAL A 121 10.15 -22.00 2.91
N ASP A 122 9.57 -21.33 1.91
CA ASP A 122 8.46 -20.38 2.09
C ASP A 122 7.25 -21.06 2.77
N ARG A 123 6.94 -22.30 2.37
CA ARG A 123 5.79 -23.05 2.89
C ARG A 123 5.95 -23.41 4.36
N VAL A 124 7.14 -23.86 4.75
CA VAL A 124 7.49 -24.15 6.16
C VAL A 124 7.48 -22.87 7.01
N GLN A 125 8.09 -21.79 6.52
CA GLN A 125 8.13 -20.52 7.24
C GLN A 125 6.75 -19.90 7.43
N ALA A 126 5.82 -20.10 6.49
CA ALA A 126 4.46 -19.56 6.56
C ALA A 126 3.67 -20.04 7.80
N ILE A 127 3.98 -21.24 8.31
CA ILE A 127 3.35 -21.80 9.50
C ILE A 127 4.17 -21.58 10.79
N GLY A 128 5.32 -20.91 10.68
CA GLY A 128 6.21 -20.65 11.82
C GLY A 128 6.98 -21.88 12.33
N ALA A 129 7.08 -22.95 11.53
CA ALA A 129 7.83 -24.14 11.89
C ALA A 129 9.35 -23.93 11.69
N GLY A 130 10.15 -24.63 12.50
CA GLY A 130 11.61 -24.53 12.50
C GLY A 130 12.34 -25.51 11.56
N ALA A 131 11.61 -26.41 10.90
CA ALA A 131 12.20 -27.48 10.09
C ALA A 131 13.03 -26.94 8.92
N ALA A 132 14.22 -27.50 8.69
CA ALA A 132 15.07 -27.16 7.55
C ALA A 132 14.81 -28.10 6.36
N ILE A 133 14.70 -27.51 5.17
CA ILE A 133 14.56 -28.26 3.92
C ILE A 133 15.93 -28.75 3.46
N LEU A 134 16.05 -30.06 3.26
CA LEU A 134 17.27 -30.70 2.82
C LEU A 134 17.16 -31.18 1.36
N ASP A 135 18.26 -31.06 0.63
CA ASP A 135 18.44 -31.76 -0.64
C ASP A 135 18.73 -33.25 -0.45
N THR A 136 18.88 -33.97 -1.57
CA THR A 136 19.31 -35.36 -1.53
C THR A 136 20.48 -35.60 -2.48
N ARG A 137 20.83 -36.87 -2.70
CA ARG A 137 21.79 -37.28 -3.74
C ARG A 137 21.16 -37.61 -5.10
N LYS A 138 19.85 -37.41 -5.24
CA LYS A 138 19.12 -37.59 -6.50
C LYS A 138 19.35 -36.37 -7.39
N THR A 139 20.55 -36.28 -7.94
CA THR A 139 21.05 -35.15 -8.75
C THR A 139 21.26 -35.58 -10.18
N LEU A 140 21.30 -34.64 -11.13
CA LEU A 140 21.78 -34.98 -12.47
C LEU A 140 23.24 -35.47 -12.40
N PRO A 141 23.63 -36.50 -13.19
CA PRO A 141 25.00 -36.98 -13.20
C PRO A 141 25.99 -35.85 -13.54
N GLY A 142 27.01 -35.67 -12.70
CA GLY A 142 28.01 -34.60 -12.84
C GLY A 142 27.62 -33.26 -12.23
N TYR A 143 26.33 -32.95 -12.07
CA TYR A 143 25.83 -31.65 -11.62
C TYR A 143 25.73 -31.48 -10.09
N ARG A 144 26.03 -32.53 -9.32
CA ARG A 144 25.77 -32.56 -7.87
C ARG A 144 26.25 -31.32 -7.13
N ALA A 145 27.48 -30.86 -7.36
CA ALA A 145 27.99 -29.68 -6.67
C ALA A 145 27.20 -28.41 -7.04
N LEU A 146 26.84 -28.24 -8.31
CA LEU A 146 26.11 -27.08 -8.81
C LEU A 146 24.66 -27.09 -8.31
N GLU A 147 23.97 -28.23 -8.37
CA GLU A 147 22.58 -28.35 -7.91
C GLU A 147 22.46 -28.14 -6.39
N LYS A 148 23.37 -28.74 -5.62
CA LYS A 148 23.43 -28.52 -4.17
C LYS A 148 23.83 -27.09 -3.82
N TYR A 149 24.60 -26.42 -4.67
CA TYR A 149 24.83 -24.98 -4.53
C TYR A 149 23.53 -24.20 -4.73
N ALA A 150 22.76 -24.52 -5.78
CA ALA A 150 21.48 -23.87 -6.05
C ALA A 150 20.44 -24.08 -4.93
N VAL A 151 20.38 -25.26 -4.31
CA VAL A 151 19.55 -25.51 -3.12
C VAL A 151 19.86 -24.49 -2.02
N ARG A 152 21.14 -24.26 -1.73
CA ARG A 152 21.55 -23.27 -0.72
C ARG A 152 21.13 -21.85 -1.11
N MET A 153 21.19 -21.50 -2.38
CA MET A 153 20.71 -20.19 -2.87
C MET A 153 19.18 -20.05 -2.71
N GLY A 154 18.44 -21.15 -2.81
CA GLY A 154 17.01 -21.20 -2.46
C GLY A 154 16.70 -21.18 -0.95
N GLY A 155 17.72 -21.21 -0.09
CA GLY A 155 17.57 -21.22 1.38
C GLY A 155 17.41 -22.61 2.00
N GLY A 156 17.59 -23.69 1.23
CA GLY A 156 17.71 -25.04 1.75
C GLY A 156 19.10 -25.34 2.31
N GLN A 157 19.28 -26.54 2.85
CA GLN A 157 20.57 -27.03 3.32
C GLN A 157 20.96 -28.34 2.62
N ASN A 158 22.25 -28.65 2.62
CA ASN A 158 22.75 -29.85 1.99
C ASN A 158 22.74 -30.99 3.01
N HIS A 159 22.14 -32.13 2.66
CA HIS A 159 22.14 -33.35 3.47
C HIS A 159 23.56 -33.96 3.56
N ARG A 160 23.98 -34.64 2.50
CA ARG A 160 25.37 -35.07 2.29
C ARG A 160 25.82 -34.90 0.84
N MET A 161 27.11 -34.72 0.60
CA MET A 161 27.69 -34.63 -0.74
C MET A 161 27.83 -35.99 -1.41
N GLY A 162 28.15 -37.06 -0.68
CA GLY A 162 28.56 -38.33 -1.27
C GLY A 162 28.13 -39.57 -0.48
N LEU A 163 28.77 -40.71 -0.80
CA LEU A 163 28.76 -41.89 0.09
C LEU A 163 29.88 -41.82 1.13
N TYR A 164 30.80 -40.87 0.98
CA TYR A 164 32.10 -40.85 1.66
C TYR A 164 32.16 -39.88 2.85
N ASP A 165 31.17 -39.01 3.00
CA ASP A 165 31.16 -37.92 3.97
C ASP A 165 30.15 -38.10 5.11
N MET A 166 29.18 -39.01 4.95
CA MET A 166 28.24 -39.39 5.99
C MET A 166 27.70 -40.81 5.76
N VAL A 167 27.61 -41.59 6.83
CA VAL A 167 26.98 -42.92 6.83
C VAL A 167 25.46 -42.73 6.90
N LEU A 168 24.74 -43.30 5.93
CA LEU A 168 23.27 -43.40 5.98
C LEU A 168 22.90 -44.88 5.91
N ILE A 169 22.46 -45.42 7.03
CA ILE A 169 22.03 -46.81 7.16
C ILE A 169 20.55 -46.89 6.77
N LYS A 170 20.30 -47.36 5.54
CA LYS A 170 18.95 -47.68 5.04
C LYS A 170 18.49 -49.07 5.40
N ASP A 171 17.19 -49.34 5.24
CA ASP A 171 16.54 -50.66 5.35
C ASP A 171 17.37 -51.84 4.82
N ASN A 172 17.88 -51.73 3.60
CA ASN A 172 18.67 -52.78 2.94
C ASN A 172 20.00 -53.06 3.65
N HIS A 173 20.59 -52.05 4.29
CA HIS A 173 21.81 -52.22 5.08
C HIS A 173 21.50 -52.89 6.43
N VAL A 174 20.37 -52.54 7.05
CA VAL A 174 19.87 -53.17 8.27
C VAL A 174 19.60 -54.65 8.01
N ASP A 175 18.88 -54.97 6.93
CA ASP A 175 18.58 -56.34 6.54
C ASP A 175 19.87 -57.16 6.27
N ALA A 176 20.86 -56.56 5.62
CA ALA A 176 22.17 -57.18 5.39
C ALA A 176 23.02 -57.31 6.67
N ALA A 177 22.83 -56.42 7.65
CA ALA A 177 23.54 -56.43 8.93
C ALA A 177 22.82 -57.24 10.02
N ALA A 178 21.59 -57.71 9.73
CA ALA A 178 20.63 -58.38 10.59
C ALA A 178 19.92 -57.52 11.66
N SER A 179 20.48 -56.38 12.08
CA SER A 179 19.79 -55.42 12.96
C SER A 179 20.38 -54.00 12.86
N ILE A 180 19.63 -53.00 13.33
CA ILE A 180 20.08 -51.60 13.38
C ILE A 180 21.31 -51.49 14.29
N THR A 181 21.25 -52.09 15.48
CA THR A 181 22.37 -52.15 16.42
C THR A 181 23.65 -52.69 15.77
N ALA A 182 23.55 -53.81 15.04
CA ALA A 182 24.71 -54.41 14.39
C ALA A 182 25.26 -53.52 13.26
N ALA A 183 24.39 -52.83 12.52
CA ALA A 183 24.79 -51.90 11.46
C ALA A 183 25.53 -50.68 12.04
N VAL A 184 24.96 -50.03 13.05
CA VAL A 184 25.54 -48.83 13.70
C VAL A 184 26.91 -49.14 14.30
N GLU A 185 27.05 -50.23 15.06
CA GLU A 185 28.32 -50.60 15.68
C GLU A 185 29.44 -50.87 14.67
N ARG A 186 29.11 -51.48 13.51
CA ARG A 186 30.08 -51.65 12.41
C ARG A 186 30.50 -50.31 11.80
N CYS A 187 29.58 -49.37 11.70
CA CYS A 187 29.82 -48.06 11.11
C CYS A 187 30.62 -47.11 12.00
N ARG A 188 30.64 -47.30 13.33
CA ARG A 188 31.42 -46.45 14.25
C ARG A 188 32.91 -46.37 13.90
N ALA A 189 33.48 -47.45 13.39
CA ALA A 189 34.88 -47.51 12.99
C ALA A 189 35.25 -46.52 11.86
N THR A 190 34.25 -45.98 11.14
CA THR A 190 34.46 -45.01 10.06
C THR A 190 34.79 -43.61 10.58
N GLY A 191 34.35 -43.26 11.79
CA GLY A 191 34.49 -41.91 12.34
C GLY A 191 33.66 -40.83 11.63
N LEU A 192 32.76 -41.21 10.72
CA LEU A 192 31.83 -40.31 10.04
C LEU A 192 30.52 -40.18 10.84
N PRO A 193 29.77 -39.08 10.67
CA PRO A 193 28.42 -38.97 11.22
C PRO A 193 27.53 -40.11 10.70
N ILE A 194 26.68 -40.64 11.58
CA ILE A 194 25.81 -41.78 11.32
C ILE A 194 24.36 -41.33 11.39
N GLU A 195 23.66 -41.49 10.27
CA GLU A 195 22.22 -41.38 10.16
C GLU A 195 21.61 -42.78 9.95
N VAL A 196 20.49 -43.03 10.62
CA VAL A 196 19.73 -44.29 10.49
C VAL A 196 18.33 -44.00 9.99
N GLU A 197 17.93 -44.71 8.94
CA GLU A 197 16.56 -44.76 8.45
C GLU A 197 15.76 -45.79 9.25
N VAL A 198 14.60 -45.39 9.77
CA VAL A 198 13.70 -46.25 10.54
C VAL A 198 12.33 -46.33 9.88
N ARG A 199 11.75 -47.53 9.88
CA ARG A 199 10.46 -47.85 9.23
C ARG A 199 9.28 -47.69 10.17
N ASP A 200 9.48 -47.86 11.47
CA ASP A 200 8.43 -47.78 12.49
C ASP A 200 8.94 -47.26 13.84
N LEU A 201 8.02 -47.06 14.78
CA LEU A 201 8.34 -46.58 16.13
C LEU A 201 9.12 -47.61 16.99
N ALA A 202 9.18 -48.88 16.60
CA ALA A 202 9.98 -49.88 17.31
C ALA A 202 11.45 -49.73 16.92
N GLU A 203 11.73 -49.60 15.62
CA GLU A 203 13.07 -49.30 15.09
C GLU A 203 13.58 -47.95 15.58
N LEU A 204 12.72 -46.93 15.67
CA LEU A 204 13.06 -45.64 16.28
C LEU A 204 13.55 -45.81 17.73
N ARG A 205 12.85 -46.61 18.54
CA ARG A 205 13.25 -46.86 19.94
C ARG A 205 14.59 -47.59 20.01
N GLU A 206 14.86 -48.51 19.10
CA GLU A 206 16.18 -49.15 19.01
C GLU A 206 17.25 -48.10 18.68
N ALA A 207 17.07 -47.32 17.61
CA ALA A 207 18.02 -46.32 17.14
C ALA A 207 18.35 -45.24 18.20
N LEU A 208 17.36 -44.79 18.98
CA LEU A 208 17.55 -43.82 20.06
C LEU A 208 18.53 -44.29 21.14
N THR A 209 18.64 -45.61 21.37
CA THR A 209 19.58 -46.16 22.37
C THR A 209 21.03 -46.22 21.88
N LEU A 210 21.26 -46.00 20.59
CA LEU A 210 22.56 -46.20 19.95
C LEU A 210 23.37 -44.90 19.83
N GLY A 211 22.83 -43.74 20.19
CA GLY A 211 23.56 -42.47 20.13
C GLY A 211 24.09 -42.16 18.72
N VAL A 212 23.23 -42.29 17.72
CA VAL A 212 23.48 -41.88 16.33
C VAL A 212 23.31 -40.35 16.19
N ASP A 213 23.86 -39.77 15.13
CA ASP A 213 23.86 -38.31 14.94
C ASP A 213 22.52 -37.78 14.43
N GLN A 214 21.77 -38.61 13.69
CA GLN A 214 20.49 -38.25 13.09
C GLN A 214 19.62 -39.49 12.82
N ILE A 215 18.29 -39.34 12.86
CA ILE A 215 17.36 -40.42 12.51
C ILE A 215 16.37 -39.94 11.44
N MET A 216 16.25 -40.72 10.37
CA MET A 216 15.32 -40.48 9.26
C MET A 216 14.05 -41.35 9.42
N LEU A 217 12.90 -40.70 9.46
CA LEU A 217 11.56 -41.30 9.47
C LEU A 217 11.12 -41.50 8.01
N ASP A 218 11.21 -42.72 7.48
CA ASP A 218 10.88 -42.99 6.08
C ASP A 218 9.41 -43.36 5.91
N ASN A 219 8.68 -42.54 5.15
CA ASN A 219 7.29 -42.77 4.73
C ASN A 219 6.30 -43.04 5.90
N MET A 220 6.60 -42.50 7.08
CA MET A 220 5.69 -42.54 8.24
C MET A 220 4.51 -41.60 8.04
N SER A 221 3.36 -41.92 8.64
CA SER A 221 2.21 -41.02 8.70
C SER A 221 2.47 -39.82 9.63
N LEU A 222 1.70 -38.73 9.48
CA LEU A 222 1.83 -37.54 10.32
C LEU A 222 1.66 -37.84 11.82
N ASP A 223 0.80 -38.79 12.17
CA ASP A 223 0.58 -39.18 13.56
C ASP A 223 1.77 -39.96 14.12
N GLU A 224 2.36 -40.84 13.31
CA GLU A 224 3.60 -41.55 13.67
C GLU A 224 4.76 -40.57 13.82
N MET A 225 4.90 -39.57 12.93
CA MET A 225 5.94 -38.54 13.05
C MET A 225 5.80 -37.72 14.32
N ARG A 226 4.59 -37.30 14.71
CA ARG A 226 4.36 -36.58 15.98
C ARG A 226 4.74 -37.44 17.19
N GLU A 227 4.39 -38.71 17.15
CA GLU A 227 4.77 -39.66 18.20
C GLU A 227 6.29 -39.89 18.23
N ALA A 228 6.94 -39.95 17.06
CA ALA A 228 8.39 -40.06 16.95
C ALA A 228 9.11 -38.85 17.56
N VAL A 229 8.65 -37.63 17.25
CA VAL A 229 9.15 -36.38 17.85
C VAL A 229 9.00 -36.41 19.37
N ARG A 230 7.86 -36.87 19.88
CA ARG A 230 7.61 -37.02 21.32
C ARG A 230 8.53 -38.06 21.98
N LEU A 231 8.82 -39.17 21.30
CA LEU A 231 9.71 -40.22 21.80
C LEU A 231 11.18 -39.80 21.79
N ALA A 232 11.60 -39.07 20.76
CA ALA A 232 12.97 -38.56 20.66
C ALA A 232 13.25 -37.47 21.70
N ASP A 233 12.25 -36.64 22.04
CA ASP A 233 12.33 -35.59 23.09
C ASP A 233 13.59 -34.71 22.95
N GLY A 234 13.94 -34.37 21.70
CA GLY A 234 15.11 -33.55 21.37
C GLY A 234 16.47 -34.20 21.60
N GLN A 235 16.54 -35.51 21.88
CA GLN A 235 17.81 -36.22 22.08
C GLN A 235 18.64 -36.35 20.81
N VAL A 236 17.98 -36.50 19.66
CA VAL A 236 18.60 -36.62 18.34
C VAL A 236 17.72 -35.90 17.31
N PRO A 237 18.31 -35.18 16.33
CA PRO A 237 17.53 -34.56 15.27
C PRO A 237 16.78 -35.59 14.44
N LEU A 238 15.52 -35.28 14.12
CA LEU A 238 14.68 -36.11 13.28
C LEU A 238 14.51 -35.51 11.88
N GLU A 239 14.64 -36.37 10.87
CA GLU A 239 14.41 -36.05 9.47
C GLU A 239 13.20 -36.78 8.92
N ALA A 240 12.30 -36.08 8.25
CA ALA A 240 11.22 -36.72 7.49
C ALA A 240 11.62 -36.93 6.02
N SER A 241 11.34 -38.12 5.48
CA SER A 241 11.54 -38.47 4.08
C SER A 241 10.35 -39.27 3.53
N GLY A 242 10.14 -39.21 2.21
CA GLY A 242 9.07 -39.92 1.51
C GLY A 242 7.80 -39.07 1.32
N GLY A 243 7.24 -39.10 0.11
CA GLY A 243 5.97 -38.41 -0.19
C GLY A 243 5.97 -36.88 -0.01
N VAL A 244 7.15 -36.24 0.03
CA VAL A 244 7.26 -34.80 0.27
C VAL A 244 7.04 -34.00 -1.02
N ASP A 245 6.03 -33.14 -1.00
CA ASP A 245 5.73 -32.16 -2.05
C ASP A 245 5.26 -30.83 -1.43
N LEU A 246 4.90 -29.86 -2.27
CA LEU A 246 4.50 -28.51 -1.81
C LEU A 246 3.17 -28.50 -1.04
N ASP A 247 2.34 -29.51 -1.22
CA ASP A 247 1.05 -29.66 -0.53
C ASP A 247 1.26 -30.33 0.83
N THR A 248 2.18 -31.29 0.95
CA THR A 248 2.42 -32.06 2.18
C THR A 248 3.45 -31.46 3.14
N VAL A 249 4.44 -30.69 2.64
CA VAL A 249 5.58 -30.22 3.44
C VAL A 249 5.19 -29.40 4.68
N ALA A 250 4.10 -28.63 4.61
CA ALA A 250 3.64 -27.82 5.74
C ALA A 250 3.20 -28.71 6.91
N ASP A 251 2.41 -29.74 6.61
CA ASP A 251 1.88 -30.65 7.63
C ASP A 251 2.98 -31.52 8.23
N ILE A 252 3.95 -31.93 7.41
CA ILE A 252 5.16 -32.63 7.85
C ILE A 252 5.96 -31.73 8.81
N ALA A 253 6.23 -30.48 8.44
CA ALA A 253 6.94 -29.54 9.31
C ALA A 253 6.19 -29.26 10.62
N ALA A 254 4.86 -29.23 10.59
CA ALA A 254 4.03 -29.04 11.78
C ALA A 254 4.10 -30.20 12.79
N THR A 255 4.65 -31.35 12.41
CA THR A 255 4.88 -32.47 13.34
C THR A 255 6.00 -32.19 14.35
N GLY A 256 6.90 -31.25 14.03
CA GLY A 256 8.02 -30.87 14.88
C GLY A 256 9.36 -31.53 14.52
N VAL A 257 9.46 -32.20 13.38
CA VAL A 257 10.75 -32.69 12.85
C VAL A 257 11.72 -31.55 12.56
N ASP A 258 13.03 -31.81 12.70
CA ASP A 258 14.09 -30.83 12.50
C ASP A 258 14.43 -30.64 11.01
N TYR A 259 14.33 -31.71 10.23
CA TYR A 259 14.71 -31.75 8.83
C TYR A 259 13.65 -32.40 7.95
N ILE A 260 13.58 -31.97 6.69
CA ILE A 260 12.70 -32.57 5.68
C ILE A 260 13.49 -32.74 4.38
N SER A 261 13.72 -33.98 3.96
CA SER A 261 14.43 -34.30 2.72
C SER A 261 13.51 -34.30 1.51
N VAL A 262 13.87 -33.51 0.50
CA VAL A 262 13.08 -33.36 -0.73
C VAL A 262 13.91 -33.76 -1.95
N GLY A 263 13.63 -34.95 -2.48
CA GLY A 263 14.34 -35.48 -3.65
C GLY A 263 14.16 -34.63 -4.91
N ALA A 264 12.93 -34.11 -5.12
CA ALA A 264 12.54 -33.41 -6.34
C ALA A 264 13.29 -32.08 -6.58
N LEU A 265 13.94 -31.51 -5.54
CA LEU A 265 14.61 -30.22 -5.64
C LEU A 265 15.66 -30.17 -6.76
N THR A 266 16.42 -31.24 -6.92
CA THR A 266 17.60 -31.25 -7.80
C THR A 266 17.33 -31.89 -9.16
N HIS A 267 16.61 -33.02 -9.21
CA HIS A 267 16.38 -33.74 -10.48
C HIS A 267 15.05 -33.42 -11.17
N SER A 268 14.13 -32.72 -10.51
CA SER A 268 12.78 -32.46 -11.02
C SER A 268 12.39 -30.98 -11.02
N ALA A 269 13.30 -30.08 -10.64
CA ALA A 269 13.03 -28.65 -10.69
C ALA A 269 12.81 -28.17 -12.13
N PRO A 270 11.70 -27.48 -12.43
CA PRO A 270 11.53 -26.80 -13.71
C PRO A 270 12.60 -25.71 -13.85
N ALA A 271 13.21 -25.61 -15.04
CA ALA A 271 14.13 -24.54 -15.35
C ALA A 271 13.42 -23.17 -15.26
N LEU A 272 14.09 -22.18 -14.67
CA LEU A 272 13.57 -20.81 -14.64
C LEU A 272 13.65 -20.21 -16.04
N ASP A 273 12.56 -19.64 -16.56
CA ASP A 273 12.55 -19.01 -17.89
C ASP A 273 13.37 -17.72 -17.88
N LEU A 274 14.52 -17.75 -18.56
CA LEU A 274 15.45 -16.63 -18.72
C LEU A 274 15.78 -16.47 -20.21
N SER A 275 16.04 -15.24 -20.66
CA SER A 275 16.46 -15.02 -22.04
C SER A 275 17.50 -13.94 -22.15
N MET A 276 18.37 -14.04 -23.16
CA MET A 276 19.27 -12.97 -23.50
C MET A 276 18.67 -12.09 -24.60
N LYS A 277 18.84 -10.77 -24.46
CA LYS A 277 18.47 -9.76 -25.46
C LYS A 277 19.69 -8.96 -25.85
N ILE A 278 19.83 -8.64 -27.12
CA ILE A 278 21.00 -7.98 -27.71
C ILE A 278 20.58 -6.68 -28.40
N GLY A 279 21.45 -5.67 -28.35
CA GLY A 279 21.24 -4.39 -29.05
C GLY A 279 20.67 -3.28 -28.16
N GLU A 280 21.16 -2.06 -28.40
CA GLU A 280 21.01 -0.93 -27.48
C GLU A 280 19.55 -0.44 -27.32
N GLN A 281 18.76 -0.46 -28.40
CA GLN A 281 17.35 -0.08 -28.36
C GLN A 281 16.49 -1.09 -27.61
N GLU A 282 16.72 -2.39 -27.79
CA GLU A 282 16.01 -3.44 -27.07
C GLU A 282 16.36 -3.44 -25.58
N ILE A 283 17.64 -3.22 -25.25
CA ILE A 283 18.10 -3.10 -23.86
C ILE A 283 17.44 -1.89 -23.18
N GLN A 284 17.41 -0.72 -23.81
CA GLN A 284 16.78 0.48 -23.23
C GLN A 284 15.28 0.27 -23.01
N GLN A 285 14.59 -0.35 -23.97
CA GLN A 285 13.17 -0.65 -23.85
C GLN A 285 12.90 -1.62 -22.68
N VAL A 286 13.66 -2.71 -22.57
CA VAL A 286 13.46 -3.69 -21.50
C VAL A 286 13.83 -3.12 -20.13
N VAL A 287 14.93 -2.38 -20.01
CA VAL A 287 15.35 -1.75 -18.74
C VAL A 287 14.31 -0.73 -18.25
N SER A 288 13.67 0.01 -19.17
CA SER A 288 12.58 0.93 -18.81
C SER A 288 11.35 0.19 -18.26
N GLN A 289 10.92 -0.89 -18.93
CA GLN A 289 9.78 -1.72 -18.52
C GLN A 289 10.05 -2.47 -17.20
N ALA A 290 11.28 -2.94 -16.99
CA ALA A 290 11.71 -3.61 -15.77
C ALA A 290 11.65 -2.70 -14.54
N ARG A 291 12.10 -1.43 -14.69
CA ARG A 291 12.04 -0.43 -13.62
C ARG A 291 10.60 -0.08 -13.22
N GLU A 292 9.68 -0.05 -14.18
CA GLU A 292 8.25 0.16 -13.91
C GLU A 292 7.62 -1.07 -13.22
N ALA A 293 8.02 -2.29 -13.61
CA ALA A 293 7.54 -3.53 -13.01
C ALA A 293 8.07 -3.75 -11.57
N ASP A 294 9.35 -3.47 -11.30
CA ASP A 294 9.93 -3.55 -9.95
C ASP A 294 9.27 -2.53 -9.00
N ALA A 295 8.98 -1.32 -9.47
CA ALA A 295 8.23 -0.33 -8.71
C ALA A 295 6.81 -0.84 -8.37
N ALA A 296 6.15 -1.53 -9.31
CA ALA A 296 4.83 -2.12 -9.10
C ALA A 296 4.85 -3.34 -8.15
N LEU A 297 5.92 -4.14 -8.16
CA LEU A 297 6.03 -5.34 -7.34
C LEU A 297 6.47 -5.05 -5.90
N ALA A 298 7.41 -4.11 -5.72
CA ALA A 298 7.72 -3.53 -4.41
C ALA A 298 6.46 -2.89 -3.78
N SER A 299 5.65 -2.20 -4.60
CA SER A 299 4.34 -1.68 -4.20
C SER A 299 3.35 -2.80 -3.80
N ARG A 300 3.33 -3.95 -4.49
CA ARG A 300 2.49 -5.11 -4.13
C ARG A 300 2.92 -5.84 -2.86
N ALA A 301 4.22 -6.03 -2.65
CA ALA A 301 4.75 -6.63 -1.42
C ALA A 301 4.53 -5.69 -0.21
N ALA A 302 4.80 -4.39 -0.38
CA ALA A 302 4.45 -3.36 0.60
C ALA A 302 2.94 -3.30 0.85
N SER A 303 2.11 -3.45 -0.19
CA SER A 303 0.64 -3.50 -0.09
C SER A 303 0.14 -4.74 0.65
N ARG A 304 0.74 -5.92 0.45
CA ARG A 304 0.40 -7.14 1.22
C ARG A 304 0.83 -7.03 2.68
N ALA A 305 2.01 -6.48 2.96
CA ALA A 305 2.47 -6.22 4.32
C ALA A 305 1.59 -5.16 5.02
N ALA A 306 1.26 -4.08 4.32
CA ALA A 306 0.36 -3.03 4.77
C ALA A 306 -1.07 -3.57 4.99
N SER A 307 -1.56 -4.46 4.13
CA SER A 307 -2.86 -5.12 4.28
C SER A 307 -2.91 -6.02 5.53
N ARG A 308 -1.86 -6.80 5.80
CA ARG A 308 -1.74 -7.59 7.05
C ARG A 308 -1.62 -6.69 8.29
N ALA A 309 -0.90 -5.57 8.20
CA ALA A 309 -0.79 -4.59 9.28
C ALA A 309 -2.15 -3.91 9.56
N ALA A 310 -2.83 -3.44 8.50
CA ALA A 310 -4.15 -2.84 8.57
C ALA A 310 -5.21 -3.82 9.12
N SER A 311 -5.14 -5.11 8.76
CA SER A 311 -6.02 -6.14 9.30
C SER A 311 -5.80 -6.35 10.82
N ARG A 312 -4.55 -6.34 11.28
CA ARG A 312 -4.23 -6.39 12.72
C ARG A 312 -4.69 -5.13 13.45
N ALA A 313 -4.47 -3.96 12.87
CA ALA A 313 -4.92 -2.68 13.42
C ALA A 313 -6.46 -2.63 13.54
N ALA A 314 -7.16 -3.11 12.51
CA ALA A 314 -8.62 -3.21 12.48
C ALA A 314 -9.15 -4.11 13.62
N ALA A 315 -8.59 -5.31 13.79
CA ALA A 315 -8.95 -6.19 14.90
C ALA A 315 -8.71 -5.52 16.27
N ARG A 316 -7.63 -4.72 16.38
CA ARG A 316 -7.31 -3.97 17.59
C ARG A 316 -8.31 -2.85 17.87
N VAL A 317 -8.71 -2.08 16.87
CA VAL A 317 -9.76 -1.05 17.01
C VAL A 317 -11.06 -1.67 17.51
N THR A 318 -11.49 -2.80 16.94
CA THR A 318 -12.70 -3.51 17.38
C THR A 318 -12.63 -3.87 18.87
N ALA A 319 -11.53 -4.47 19.32
CA ALA A 319 -11.34 -4.85 20.71
C ALA A 319 -11.34 -3.63 21.65
N LEU A 320 -10.63 -2.57 21.28
CA LEU A 320 -10.53 -1.34 22.09
C LEU A 320 -11.87 -0.61 22.20
N LYS A 321 -12.65 -0.53 21.10
CA LYS A 321 -14.01 0.03 21.16
C LYS A 321 -14.91 -0.77 22.09
N ALA A 322 -14.83 -2.10 22.05
CA ALA A 322 -15.60 -2.97 22.94
C ALA A 322 -15.21 -2.79 24.42
N GLU A 323 -13.94 -2.59 24.73
CA GLU A 323 -13.44 -2.32 26.09
C GLU A 323 -13.86 -0.93 26.60
N LEU A 324 -13.81 0.09 25.74
CA LEU A 324 -14.18 1.46 26.11
C LEU A 324 -15.70 1.61 26.28
N GLY A 325 -16.49 0.85 25.50
CA GLY A 325 -17.95 0.85 25.52
C GLY A 325 -18.52 2.23 25.16
N ASP A 326 -19.65 2.58 25.78
CA ASP A 326 -20.38 3.82 25.50
C ASP A 326 -19.63 5.10 25.93
N ARG A 327 -18.48 4.95 26.61
CA ARG A 327 -17.62 6.08 26.98
C ARG A 327 -16.93 6.73 25.78
N VAL A 328 -16.88 6.06 24.62
CA VAL A 328 -16.25 6.58 23.42
C VAL A 328 -17.22 6.56 22.23
N VAL A 329 -17.23 7.65 21.47
CA VAL A 329 -17.89 7.73 20.16
C VAL A 329 -16.88 8.11 19.08
N VAL A 330 -16.95 7.43 17.94
CA VAL A 330 -16.12 7.69 16.76
C VAL A 330 -16.97 8.36 15.69
N LEU A 331 -16.63 9.60 15.34
CA LEU A 331 -17.31 10.38 14.31
C LEU A 331 -16.50 10.31 13.01
N GLY A 332 -17.09 9.86 11.90
CA GLY A 332 -16.41 9.67 10.62
C GLY A 332 -16.95 10.57 9.51
N HIS A 333 -16.09 11.42 8.94
CA HIS A 333 -16.46 12.20 7.77
C HIS A 333 -16.58 11.31 6.51
N HIS A 334 -17.50 11.64 5.60
CA HIS A 334 -17.73 10.87 4.36
C HIS A 334 -16.50 10.70 3.45
N TYR A 335 -15.51 11.60 3.53
CA TYR A 335 -14.27 11.52 2.76
C TYR A 335 -13.21 10.60 3.37
N GLN A 336 -13.49 10.01 4.54
CA GLN A 336 -12.58 9.03 5.13
C GLN A 336 -12.44 7.79 4.26
N ARG A 337 -11.32 7.09 4.44
CA ARG A 337 -11.11 5.77 3.85
C ARG A 337 -12.08 4.76 4.43
N ASP A 338 -12.49 3.78 3.62
CA ASP A 338 -13.43 2.74 4.05
C ASP A 338 -12.94 1.97 5.29
N ALA A 339 -11.64 1.69 5.35
CA ALA A 339 -11.03 1.03 6.49
C ALA A 339 -11.18 1.80 7.81
N VAL A 340 -11.27 3.13 7.77
CA VAL A 340 -11.48 3.98 8.96
C VAL A 340 -12.97 4.18 9.21
N ILE A 341 -13.75 4.50 8.17
CA ILE A 341 -15.18 4.80 8.29
C ILE A 341 -16.00 3.59 8.75
N ALA A 342 -15.49 2.38 8.56
CA ALA A 342 -16.05 1.14 9.11
C ALA A 342 -16.15 1.15 10.64
N PHE A 343 -15.31 1.93 11.33
CA PHE A 343 -15.31 2.05 12.78
C PHE A 343 -16.05 3.28 13.31
N ALA A 344 -16.58 4.12 12.42
CA ALA A 344 -17.36 5.29 12.82
C ALA A 344 -18.76 4.87 13.31
N ASP A 345 -19.14 5.33 14.50
CA ASP A 345 -20.48 5.17 15.06
C ASP A 345 -21.49 6.06 14.32
N PHE A 346 -21.02 7.26 13.91
CA PHE A 346 -21.80 8.18 13.10
C PHE A 346 -21.02 8.63 11.87
N ARG A 347 -21.70 8.64 10.72
CA ARG A 347 -21.18 9.13 9.44
C ARG A 347 -21.93 10.38 9.00
N GLY A 348 -21.21 11.39 8.55
CA GLY A 348 -21.83 12.66 8.18
C GLY A 348 -20.91 13.66 7.49
N ASP A 349 -21.52 14.74 7.01
CA ASP A 349 -20.84 15.98 6.69
C ASP A 349 -20.50 16.77 7.97
N SER A 350 -19.81 17.90 7.83
CA SER A 350 -19.41 18.74 8.97
C SER A 350 -20.59 19.15 9.86
N LEU A 351 -21.75 19.45 9.29
CA LEU A 351 -22.93 19.92 10.02
C LEU A 351 -23.56 18.79 10.83
N LYS A 352 -23.76 17.63 10.20
CA LYS A 352 -24.32 16.44 10.85
C LYS A 352 -23.41 15.97 11.99
N LEU A 353 -22.10 15.88 11.76
CA LEU A 353 -21.16 15.44 12.78
C LEU A 353 -21.06 16.41 13.96
N ALA A 354 -21.11 17.72 13.71
CA ALA A 354 -21.15 18.72 14.78
C ALA A 354 -22.41 18.57 15.65
N ARG A 355 -23.58 18.35 15.02
CA ARG A 355 -24.83 18.07 15.74
C ARG A 355 -24.76 16.75 16.51
N GLU A 356 -24.23 15.68 15.91
CA GLU A 356 -24.12 14.41 16.61
C GLU A 356 -23.17 14.46 17.80
N ALA A 357 -22.06 15.20 17.72
CA ALA A 357 -21.16 15.41 18.86
C ALA A 357 -21.91 15.95 20.10
N THR A 358 -22.83 16.91 19.91
CA THR A 358 -23.62 17.49 21.01
C THR A 358 -24.66 16.55 21.61
N ARG A 359 -25.07 15.51 20.88
CA ARG A 359 -26.14 14.58 21.29
C ARG A 359 -25.64 13.43 22.15
N GLN A 360 -24.34 13.14 22.14
CA GLN A 360 -23.77 11.98 22.82
C GLN A 360 -23.54 12.24 24.32
N GLN A 361 -24.60 12.25 25.12
CA GLN A 361 -24.51 12.56 26.55
C GLN A 361 -23.74 11.51 27.38
N GLU A 362 -23.68 10.26 26.90
CA GLU A 362 -23.01 9.16 27.61
C GLU A 362 -21.52 9.03 27.24
N ALA A 363 -21.12 9.61 26.11
CA ALA A 363 -19.75 9.52 25.62
C ALA A 363 -18.86 10.59 26.24
N LYS A 364 -17.92 10.16 27.09
CA LYS A 364 -16.88 11.03 27.65
C LYS A 364 -15.83 11.43 26.60
N TYR A 365 -15.57 10.55 25.63
CA TYR A 365 -14.52 10.73 24.63
C TYR A 365 -15.11 10.74 23.22
N ILE A 366 -14.79 11.77 22.44
CA ILE A 366 -15.20 11.90 21.04
C ILE A 366 -13.94 11.79 20.18
N VAL A 367 -13.80 10.72 19.41
CA VAL A 367 -12.71 10.57 18.44
C VAL A 367 -13.20 11.01 17.07
N PHE A 368 -12.70 12.16 16.59
CA PHE A 368 -13.13 12.76 15.34
C PHE A 368 -12.23 12.29 14.18
N CYS A 369 -12.70 11.34 13.39
CA CYS A 369 -12.04 10.89 12.15
C CYS A 369 -12.36 11.85 10.99
N GLY A 370 -11.68 13.00 11.00
CA GLY A 370 -11.82 14.08 10.02
C GLY A 370 -10.56 14.93 9.95
N VAL A 371 -10.73 16.24 9.79
CA VAL A 371 -9.65 17.24 9.79
C VAL A 371 -9.77 18.18 10.98
N HIS A 372 -8.68 18.88 11.31
CA HIS A 372 -8.48 19.64 12.55
C HIS A 372 -9.62 20.60 12.88
N PHE A 373 -10.03 21.45 11.94
CA PHE A 373 -11.11 22.43 12.19
C PHE A 373 -12.45 21.77 12.53
N MET A 374 -12.71 20.55 12.04
CA MET A 374 -13.94 19.83 12.37
C MET A 374 -13.89 19.34 13.81
N ALA A 375 -12.73 18.85 14.25
CA ALA A 375 -12.48 18.48 15.63
C ALA A 375 -12.52 19.71 16.56
N GLU A 376 -12.00 20.88 16.14
CA GLU A 376 -12.17 22.15 16.88
C GLU A 376 -13.65 22.52 17.02
N THR A 377 -14.42 22.38 15.94
CA THR A 377 -15.87 22.66 15.95
C THR A 377 -16.59 21.74 16.93
N ALA A 378 -16.26 20.44 16.93
CA ALA A 378 -16.78 19.49 17.90
C ALA A 378 -16.34 19.86 19.33
N ALA A 379 -15.09 20.26 19.54
CA ALA A 379 -14.57 20.65 20.86
C ALA A 379 -15.25 21.90 21.43
N MET A 380 -15.58 22.88 20.59
CA MET A 380 -16.32 24.08 21.00
C MET A 380 -17.78 23.80 21.37
N LEU A 381 -18.37 22.75 20.78
CA LEU A 381 -19.76 22.33 21.02
C LEU A 381 -19.88 21.21 22.07
N ALA A 382 -18.78 20.59 22.46
CA ALA A 382 -18.73 19.50 23.42
C ALA A 382 -19.15 19.98 24.83
N GLN A 383 -19.70 19.06 25.62
CA GLN A 383 -20.01 19.33 27.03
C GLN A 383 -18.72 19.49 27.86
N PRO A 384 -18.75 20.17 29.02
CA PRO A 384 -17.55 20.48 29.80
C PRO A 384 -16.70 19.28 30.23
N ASP A 385 -17.29 18.09 30.34
CA ASP A 385 -16.63 16.84 30.73
C ASP A 385 -16.23 15.96 29.53
N GLN A 386 -16.61 16.36 28.31
CA GLN A 386 -16.27 15.66 27.08
C GLN A 386 -14.92 16.09 26.54
N VAL A 387 -14.19 15.11 26.01
CA VAL A 387 -12.87 15.33 25.41
C VAL A 387 -12.90 14.94 23.95
N VAL A 388 -12.49 15.87 23.08
CA VAL A 388 -12.37 15.62 21.63
C VAL A 388 -10.93 15.29 21.27
N LEU A 389 -10.76 14.22 20.51
CA LEU A 389 -9.46 13.65 20.10
C LEU A 389 -9.43 13.51 18.58
N LEU A 390 -8.27 13.77 17.98
CA LEU A 390 -8.05 13.64 16.55
C LEU A 390 -6.92 12.63 16.29
N PRO A 391 -7.14 11.55 15.50
CA PRO A 391 -6.09 10.56 15.26
C PRO A 391 -4.78 11.14 14.71
N ASP A 392 -4.83 12.27 14.02
CA ASP A 392 -3.65 12.98 13.54
C ASP A 392 -3.84 14.50 13.58
N LEU A 393 -3.05 15.21 14.39
CA LEU A 393 -3.09 16.68 14.46
C LEU A 393 -2.62 17.36 13.17
N GLU A 394 -1.84 16.67 12.32
CA GLU A 394 -1.43 17.20 11.02
C GLU A 394 -2.53 17.09 9.95
N ALA A 395 -3.69 16.48 10.26
CA ALA A 395 -4.85 16.42 9.39
C ALA A 395 -5.54 17.78 9.26
N GLY A 396 -4.85 18.78 8.71
CA GLY A 396 -5.39 20.12 8.44
C GLY A 396 -6.27 20.20 7.19
N CYS A 397 -6.66 21.42 6.81
CA CYS A 397 -7.36 21.67 5.55
C CYS A 397 -6.67 22.85 4.83
N PRO A 398 -6.02 22.63 3.67
CA PRO A 398 -5.33 23.70 2.96
C PRO A 398 -6.21 24.92 2.67
N LEU A 399 -7.50 24.70 2.37
CA LEU A 399 -8.48 25.77 2.19
C LEU A 399 -8.69 26.61 3.46
N ALA A 400 -8.77 25.97 4.64
CA ALA A 400 -8.92 26.67 5.90
C ALA A 400 -7.71 27.57 6.19
N GLU A 401 -6.51 27.12 5.82
CA GLU A 401 -5.25 27.87 5.98
C GLU A 401 -5.09 29.02 4.97
N MET A 402 -5.91 29.07 3.90
CA MET A 402 -5.86 30.18 2.93
C MET A 402 -6.46 31.48 3.46
N ALA A 403 -7.15 31.45 4.62
CA ALA A 403 -7.54 32.63 5.36
C ALA A 403 -6.95 32.57 6.76
N ARG A 404 -6.20 33.62 7.13
CA ARG A 404 -5.67 33.80 8.49
C ARG A 404 -6.39 34.96 9.15
N LEU A 405 -6.47 34.95 10.48
CA LEU A 405 -7.21 35.96 11.22
C LEU A 405 -6.71 37.37 10.89
N GLU A 406 -5.39 37.55 10.84
CA GLU A 406 -4.76 38.85 10.60
C GLU A 406 -5.09 39.39 9.20
N ASP A 407 -5.17 38.51 8.20
CA ASP A 407 -5.54 38.90 6.83
C ASP A 407 -7.02 39.28 6.75
N VAL A 408 -7.90 38.58 7.49
CA VAL A 408 -9.34 38.88 7.54
C VAL A 408 -9.60 40.16 8.30
N GLU A 409 -8.90 40.42 9.41
CA GLU A 409 -8.96 41.68 10.15
C GLU A 409 -8.48 42.86 9.30
N ALA A 410 -7.40 42.68 8.53
CA ALA A 410 -6.92 43.70 7.59
C ALA A 410 -7.95 43.98 6.48
N ALA A 411 -8.58 42.93 5.94
CA ALA A 411 -9.66 43.07 4.96
C ALA A 411 -10.87 43.80 5.53
N TRP A 412 -11.25 43.46 6.77
CA TRP A 412 -12.34 44.11 7.50
C TRP A 412 -12.08 45.61 7.70
N ALA A 413 -10.87 45.97 8.12
CA ALA A 413 -10.46 47.37 8.28
C ALA A 413 -10.46 48.12 6.94
N ALA A 414 -9.96 47.51 5.86
CA ALA A 414 -9.97 48.10 4.52
C ALA A 414 -11.39 48.32 3.98
N LEU A 415 -12.29 47.35 4.18
CA LEU A 415 -13.71 47.52 3.85
C LEU A 415 -14.35 48.63 4.69
N GLY A 416 -14.00 48.76 5.98
CA GLY A 416 -14.43 49.88 6.81
C GLY A 416 -14.05 51.24 6.24
N GLN A 417 -12.83 51.39 5.71
CA GLN A 417 -12.39 52.64 5.06
C GLN A 417 -13.21 52.98 3.81
N VAL A 418 -13.67 51.97 3.08
CA VAL A 418 -14.47 52.16 1.85
C VAL A 418 -15.92 52.52 2.16
N MET A 419 -16.48 51.89 3.21
CA MET A 419 -17.88 52.01 3.61
C MET A 419 -18.18 53.25 4.48
N ASP A 420 -17.15 53.92 5.01
CA ASP A 420 -17.31 55.17 5.74
C ASP A 420 -17.60 56.34 4.79
N VAL A 421 -18.89 56.64 4.62
CA VAL A 421 -19.36 57.88 3.98
C VAL A 421 -20.26 58.61 4.98
N GLY A 422 -19.67 59.38 5.90
CA GLY A 422 -20.42 60.36 6.70
C GLY A 422 -20.18 60.41 8.21
N ASN A 423 -19.02 59.97 8.73
CA ASN A 423 -18.62 60.07 10.15
C ASN A 423 -19.43 59.18 11.11
N VAL A 424 -19.69 57.92 10.75
CA VAL A 424 -19.96 56.88 11.74
C VAL A 424 -19.17 55.63 11.31
N GLU A 425 -18.10 55.31 12.04
CA GLU A 425 -17.40 54.03 11.93
C GLU A 425 -18.43 52.91 12.09
N ASN A 426 -18.85 52.22 11.02
CA ASN A 426 -19.34 50.86 11.21
C ASN A 426 -19.47 50.04 9.92
N VAL A 427 -18.35 49.42 9.52
CA VAL A 427 -18.38 48.21 8.67
C VAL A 427 -19.41 47.17 9.19
N GLU A 428 -19.68 47.16 10.50
CA GLU A 428 -20.72 46.34 11.14
C GLU A 428 -22.15 46.59 10.67
N ASN A 429 -22.45 47.71 10.03
CA ASN A 429 -23.79 47.95 9.50
C ASN A 429 -23.88 47.60 8.01
N GLU A 430 -22.74 47.55 7.32
CA GLU A 430 -22.67 47.45 5.86
C GLU A 430 -22.29 46.04 5.38
N VAL A 431 -21.40 45.36 6.10
CA VAL A 431 -20.83 44.08 5.67
C VAL A 431 -21.12 43.01 6.72
N MET A 432 -21.61 41.84 6.29
CA MET A 432 -21.77 40.66 7.15
C MET A 432 -20.61 39.69 6.91
N PRO A 433 -19.82 39.30 7.93
CA PRO A 433 -18.79 38.29 7.76
C PRO A 433 -19.41 36.89 7.87
N ILE A 434 -19.21 36.07 6.84
CA ILE A 434 -19.63 34.67 6.82
C ILE A 434 -18.39 33.81 6.57
N THR A 435 -18.12 32.90 7.49
CA THR A 435 -17.05 31.92 7.31
C THR A 435 -17.62 30.55 7.01
N TYR A 436 -17.08 29.86 6.00
CA TYR A 436 -17.34 28.45 5.80
C TYR A 436 -16.74 27.65 6.96
N VAL A 437 -17.36 26.53 7.35
CA VAL A 437 -16.91 25.70 8.47
C VAL A 437 -15.46 25.23 8.31
N ASN A 438 -14.97 25.13 7.07
CA ASN A 438 -13.58 24.90 6.71
C ASN A 438 -12.71 26.15 6.97
N SER A 439 -12.60 26.53 8.24
CA SER A 439 -11.89 27.70 8.76
C SER A 439 -11.40 27.41 10.18
N SER A 440 -10.42 28.15 10.70
CA SER A 440 -9.99 28.00 12.09
C SER A 440 -11.06 28.43 13.11
N ALA A 441 -10.96 27.97 14.35
CA ALA A 441 -11.79 28.48 15.44
C ALA A 441 -11.69 30.01 15.61
N ALA A 442 -10.50 30.59 15.39
CA ALA A 442 -10.27 32.04 15.46
C ALA A 442 -11.09 32.83 14.44
N LEU A 443 -11.24 32.31 13.21
CA LEU A 443 -12.07 32.91 12.18
C LEU A 443 -13.57 32.80 12.48
N LYS A 444 -14.00 31.70 13.10
CA LYS A 444 -15.37 31.57 13.61
C LYS A 444 -15.64 32.57 14.74
N ALA A 445 -14.68 32.76 15.63
CA ALA A 445 -14.74 33.76 16.69
C ALA A 445 -14.81 35.20 16.14
N PHE A 446 -14.04 35.51 15.09
CA PHE A 446 -14.15 36.76 14.36
C PHE A 446 -15.59 36.98 13.86
N CYS A 447 -16.17 36.02 13.13
CA CYS A 447 -17.57 36.10 12.72
C CYS A 447 -18.51 36.33 13.91
N GLY A 448 -18.31 35.63 15.02
CA GLY A 448 -19.13 35.77 16.23
C GLY A 448 -19.15 37.20 16.77
N ARG A 449 -17.96 37.80 16.92
CA ARG A 449 -17.76 39.18 17.39
C ARG A 449 -18.38 40.23 16.46
N HIS A 450 -18.30 40.01 15.17
CA HIS A 450 -18.75 40.95 14.14
C HIS A 450 -20.18 40.69 13.64
N GLY A 451 -21.01 40.02 14.46
CA GLY A 451 -22.43 39.76 14.15
C GLY A 451 -22.69 38.73 13.04
N GLY A 452 -21.64 38.08 12.54
CA GLY A 452 -21.64 37.11 11.46
C GLY A 452 -22.05 35.69 11.84
N SER A 453 -21.90 34.77 10.90
CA SER A 453 -22.28 33.35 11.04
C SER A 453 -21.23 32.44 10.41
N VAL A 454 -21.27 31.17 10.81
CA VAL A 454 -20.65 30.07 10.07
C VAL A 454 -21.63 29.55 9.02
N CYS A 455 -21.16 28.92 7.94
CA CYS A 455 -21.98 28.11 7.04
C CYS A 455 -21.31 26.77 6.71
N THR A 456 -22.07 25.85 6.14
CA THR A 456 -21.56 24.66 5.45
C THR A 456 -22.03 24.66 3.99
N SER A 457 -21.54 23.74 3.15
CA SER A 457 -22.09 23.58 1.80
C SER A 457 -23.55 23.15 1.79
N SER A 458 -24.08 22.63 2.91
CA SER A 458 -25.48 22.19 3.05
C SER A 458 -26.45 23.34 3.36
N ASN A 459 -25.98 24.47 3.90
CA ASN A 459 -26.85 25.62 4.29
C ASN A 459 -26.30 27.00 3.85
N ALA A 460 -25.30 27.04 2.96
CA ALA A 460 -24.69 28.29 2.53
C ALA A 460 -25.70 29.28 1.94
N ALA A 461 -26.70 28.80 1.18
CA ALA A 461 -27.75 29.64 0.61
C ALA A 461 -28.61 30.29 1.68
N ASP A 462 -29.04 29.52 2.69
CA ASP A 462 -29.86 30.03 3.79
C ASP A 462 -29.09 31.04 4.64
N VAL A 463 -27.81 30.76 4.94
CA VAL A 463 -26.94 31.68 5.70
C VAL A 463 -26.65 32.95 4.90
N LEU A 464 -26.42 32.84 3.59
CA LEU A 464 -26.20 34.01 2.73
C LEU A 464 -27.48 34.87 2.60
N ALA A 465 -28.64 34.24 2.48
CA ALA A 465 -29.94 34.95 2.49
C ALA A 465 -30.20 35.64 3.83
N TRP A 466 -29.95 34.95 4.94
CA TRP A 466 -30.06 35.50 6.30
C TRP A 466 -29.16 36.73 6.49
N ALA A 467 -27.93 36.68 5.96
CA ALA A 467 -26.95 37.75 6.04
C ALA A 467 -27.37 38.97 5.22
N LEU A 468 -27.74 38.77 3.95
CA LEU A 468 -28.14 39.83 3.03
C LEU A 468 -29.48 40.49 3.40
N ALA A 469 -30.33 39.80 4.16
CA ALA A 469 -31.52 40.39 4.75
C ALA A 469 -31.22 41.37 5.90
N ARG A 470 -30.01 41.32 6.47
CA ARG A 470 -29.60 42.11 7.65
C ARG A 470 -28.61 43.21 7.33
N ARG A 471 -27.66 42.94 6.44
CA ARG A 471 -26.64 43.88 5.98
C ARG A 471 -26.57 43.84 4.45
N PRO A 472 -26.32 44.97 3.78
CA PRO A 472 -26.39 45.04 2.32
C PRO A 472 -25.31 44.20 1.62
N ARG A 473 -24.19 43.91 2.29
CA ARG A 473 -23.04 43.20 1.72
C ARG A 473 -22.57 42.04 2.60
N VAL A 474 -21.81 41.13 2.00
CA VAL A 474 -21.24 39.96 2.68
C VAL A 474 -19.76 39.83 2.37
N LEU A 475 -18.94 39.56 3.40
CA LEU A 475 -17.58 39.05 3.26
C LEU A 475 -17.61 37.53 3.49
N PHE A 476 -17.42 36.75 2.43
CA PHE A 476 -17.50 35.29 2.43
C PHE A 476 -16.10 34.67 2.29
N PHE A 477 -15.71 33.80 3.23
CA PHE A 477 -14.37 33.21 3.27
C PHE A 477 -14.36 31.79 3.86
N PRO A 478 -13.31 30.97 3.60
CA PRO A 478 -12.23 31.20 2.66
C PRO A 478 -12.55 30.80 1.21
N ASP A 479 -13.62 30.04 0.96
CA ASP A 479 -13.84 29.42 -0.36
C ASP A 479 -14.58 30.35 -1.34
N GLN A 480 -13.89 30.80 -2.39
CA GLN A 480 -14.48 31.66 -3.41
C GLN A 480 -15.59 30.96 -4.20
N HIS A 481 -15.48 29.64 -4.40
CA HIS A 481 -16.35 28.90 -5.30
C HIS A 481 -17.66 28.60 -4.62
N LEU A 482 -17.64 28.14 -3.37
CA LEU A 482 -18.84 27.97 -2.57
C LEU A 482 -19.60 29.30 -2.48
N GLY A 483 -18.91 30.39 -2.13
CA GLY A 483 -19.51 31.73 -2.05
C GLY A 483 -20.09 32.19 -3.39
N ARG A 484 -19.32 32.08 -4.48
CA ARG A 484 -19.73 32.52 -5.83
C ARG A 484 -20.91 31.72 -6.36
N ASN A 485 -20.83 30.40 -6.30
CA ASN A 485 -21.85 29.51 -6.86
C ASN A 485 -23.17 29.66 -6.07
N THR A 486 -23.08 29.82 -4.74
CA THR A 486 -24.24 30.11 -3.90
C THR A 486 -24.87 31.47 -4.26
N ALA A 487 -24.07 32.54 -4.30
CA ALA A 487 -24.56 33.88 -4.61
C ALA A 487 -25.17 33.96 -6.02
N LYS A 488 -24.53 33.31 -7.01
CA LYS A 488 -25.04 33.22 -8.38
C LYS A 488 -26.35 32.45 -8.44
N GLY A 489 -26.46 31.32 -7.74
CA GLY A 489 -27.70 30.56 -7.63
C GLY A 489 -28.85 31.34 -7.00
N MET A 490 -28.54 32.33 -6.15
CA MET A 490 -29.51 33.27 -5.57
C MET A 490 -29.83 34.47 -6.49
N GLY A 491 -29.29 34.51 -7.70
CA GLY A 491 -29.54 35.57 -8.68
C GLY A 491 -28.69 36.84 -8.50
N ILE A 492 -27.63 36.80 -7.66
CA ILE A 492 -26.69 37.91 -7.55
C ILE A 492 -25.79 37.88 -8.81
N PRO A 493 -25.68 38.98 -9.57
CA PRO A 493 -24.87 39.00 -10.79
C PRO A 493 -23.37 39.02 -10.45
N LEU A 494 -22.55 38.46 -11.36
CA LEU A 494 -21.08 38.42 -11.18
C LEU A 494 -20.45 39.81 -11.06
N THR A 495 -21.07 40.83 -11.64
CA THR A 495 -20.64 42.24 -11.53
C THR A 495 -20.76 42.80 -10.12
N GLU A 496 -21.59 42.19 -9.26
CA GLU A 496 -21.74 42.57 -7.85
C GLU A 496 -20.90 41.67 -6.92
N MET A 497 -20.00 40.84 -7.47
CA MET A 497 -19.12 39.95 -6.72
C MET A 497 -17.65 40.31 -6.91
N CYS A 498 -16.94 40.61 -5.82
CA CYS A 498 -15.52 40.94 -5.84
C CYS A 498 -14.68 39.79 -5.29
N LEU A 499 -13.70 39.31 -6.06
CA LEU A 499 -12.72 38.35 -5.58
C LEU A 499 -11.63 39.07 -4.78
N TRP A 500 -11.68 38.96 -3.46
CA TRP A 500 -10.74 39.57 -2.52
C TRP A 500 -9.41 38.80 -2.48
N ASN A 501 -8.33 39.44 -2.91
CA ASN A 501 -6.98 38.92 -2.76
C ASN A 501 -6.28 39.55 -1.54
N PRO A 502 -6.02 38.79 -0.45
CA PRO A 502 -5.43 39.35 0.77
C PRO A 502 -4.02 39.91 0.58
N SER A 503 -3.30 39.54 -0.48
CA SER A 503 -1.96 40.04 -0.77
C SER A 503 -1.95 41.37 -1.54
N ARG A 504 -3.10 42.02 -1.74
CA ARG A 504 -3.23 43.29 -2.45
C ARG A 504 -4.02 44.29 -1.63
N ASP A 505 -3.65 45.56 -1.71
CA ASP A 505 -4.42 46.66 -1.13
C ASP A 505 -5.85 46.64 -1.67
N PHE A 506 -6.83 46.83 -0.77
CA PHE A 506 -8.27 46.80 -1.10
C PHE A 506 -8.68 45.53 -1.88
N GLY A 507 -8.02 44.39 -1.61
CA GLY A 507 -8.30 43.12 -2.29
C GLY A 507 -7.89 43.10 -3.77
N GLY A 508 -7.24 44.16 -4.27
CA GLY A 508 -6.90 44.35 -5.68
C GLY A 508 -7.97 45.06 -6.52
N HIS A 509 -8.93 45.74 -5.89
CA HIS A 509 -10.02 46.47 -6.54
C HIS A 509 -9.98 47.96 -6.17
N ASP A 510 -10.58 48.81 -7.00
CA ASP A 510 -10.80 50.22 -6.68
C ASP A 510 -11.99 50.42 -5.74
N VAL A 511 -12.07 51.61 -5.13
CA VAL A 511 -13.08 51.97 -4.12
C VAL A 511 -14.50 51.95 -4.69
N GLU A 512 -14.69 52.33 -5.95
CA GLU A 512 -16.01 52.36 -6.60
C GLU A 512 -16.55 50.93 -6.79
N THR A 513 -15.71 50.05 -7.33
CA THR A 513 -15.98 48.62 -7.48
C THR A 513 -16.36 47.98 -6.14
N LEU A 514 -15.62 48.31 -5.06
CA LEU A 514 -15.92 47.79 -3.73
C LEU A 514 -17.24 48.32 -3.14
N ARG A 515 -17.64 49.56 -3.47
CA ARG A 515 -18.92 50.12 -3.02
C ARG A 515 -20.11 49.48 -3.72
N ASP A 516 -19.97 49.16 -5.00
CA ASP A 516 -21.03 48.55 -5.81
C ASP A 516 -21.16 47.04 -5.58
N ALA A 517 -20.13 46.39 -5.04
CA ALA A 517 -20.15 44.98 -4.71
C ALA A 517 -21.12 44.65 -3.57
N ARG A 518 -21.84 43.53 -3.71
CA ARG A 518 -22.65 42.92 -2.64
C ARG A 518 -21.97 41.74 -1.97
N VAL A 519 -21.07 41.04 -2.67
CA VAL A 519 -20.39 39.86 -2.12
C VAL A 519 -18.89 39.96 -2.36
N PHE A 520 -18.12 40.02 -1.27
CA PHE A 520 -16.67 39.89 -1.28
C PHE A 520 -16.32 38.42 -1.06
N LEU A 521 -15.68 37.81 -2.04
CA LEU A 521 -15.30 36.40 -2.05
C LEU A 521 -13.82 36.28 -1.75
N TRP A 522 -13.44 35.60 -0.68
CA TRP A 522 -12.03 35.36 -0.39
C TRP A 522 -11.39 34.47 -1.45
N ARG A 523 -10.17 34.77 -1.89
CA ARG A 523 -9.44 34.01 -2.92
C ARG A 523 -8.87 32.66 -2.39
N GLY A 524 -9.67 31.88 -1.67
CA GLY A 524 -9.37 30.50 -1.32
C GLY A 524 -10.14 29.51 -2.19
N TRP A 525 -9.68 28.26 -2.23
CA TRP A 525 -10.26 27.18 -3.03
C TRP A 525 -9.84 25.81 -2.50
N CYS A 526 -10.70 24.80 -2.71
CA CYS A 526 -10.39 23.42 -2.35
C CYS A 526 -9.56 22.70 -3.41
N ASN A 527 -8.42 22.15 -3.02
CA ASN A 527 -7.50 21.43 -3.92
C ASN A 527 -8.04 20.11 -4.48
N VAL A 528 -9.10 19.58 -3.88
CA VAL A 528 -9.81 18.40 -4.37
C VAL A 528 -10.73 18.80 -5.52
N HIS A 529 -11.60 19.80 -5.30
CA HIS A 529 -12.64 20.17 -6.26
C HIS A 529 -12.13 21.00 -7.44
N GLN A 530 -11.00 21.71 -7.30
CA GLN A 530 -10.34 22.39 -8.42
C GLN A 530 -9.69 21.43 -9.44
N ARG A 531 -9.70 20.12 -9.19
CA ARG A 531 -9.28 19.12 -10.17
C ARG A 531 -10.33 18.86 -11.25
N PHE A 532 -11.60 19.17 -10.97
CA PHE A 532 -12.67 19.03 -11.95
C PHE A 532 -12.62 20.19 -12.93
N ARG A 533 -12.72 19.87 -14.22
CA ARG A 533 -12.66 20.82 -15.33
C ARG A 533 -13.90 20.68 -16.22
N PRO A 534 -14.32 21.74 -16.93
CA PRO A 534 -15.42 21.67 -17.89
C PRO A 534 -15.31 20.52 -18.88
N GLU A 535 -14.09 20.25 -19.36
CA GLU A 535 -13.78 19.14 -20.28
C GLU A 535 -14.18 17.76 -19.74
N HIS A 536 -14.14 17.55 -18.42
CA HIS A 536 -14.57 16.28 -17.82
C HIS A 536 -16.09 16.09 -17.93
N VAL A 537 -16.86 17.16 -17.72
CA VAL A 537 -18.33 17.12 -17.87
C VAL A 537 -18.68 16.82 -19.32
N LEU A 538 -18.05 17.54 -20.26
CA LEU A 538 -18.29 17.38 -21.69
C LEU A 538 -17.92 15.97 -22.18
N ALA A 539 -16.79 15.43 -21.74
CA ALA A 539 -16.36 14.07 -22.10
C ALA A 539 -17.36 13.00 -21.62
N TRP A 540 -17.96 13.17 -20.45
CA TRP A 540 -18.99 12.26 -19.96
C TRP A 540 -20.28 12.34 -20.78
N ARG A 541 -20.71 13.54 -21.17
CA ARG A 541 -21.89 13.72 -22.03
C ARG A 541 -21.69 13.14 -23.42
N GLU A 542 -20.49 13.24 -23.97
CA GLU A 542 -20.15 12.62 -25.25
C GLU A 542 -20.18 11.09 -25.16
N ARG A 543 -19.64 10.54 -24.07
CA ARG A 543 -19.54 9.09 -23.88
C ARG A 543 -20.86 8.43 -23.49
N GLU A 544 -21.63 9.07 -22.63
CA GLU A 544 -22.88 8.57 -22.04
C GLU A 544 -23.91 9.70 -22.01
N PRO A 545 -24.69 9.93 -23.08
CA PRO A 545 -25.60 11.07 -23.19
C PRO A 545 -26.67 11.15 -22.08
N ASP A 546 -27.09 10.00 -21.54
CA ASP A 546 -28.10 9.89 -20.48
C ASP A 546 -27.52 9.95 -19.06
N ILE A 547 -26.23 10.26 -18.90
CA ILE A 547 -25.61 10.35 -17.57
C ILE A 547 -26.05 11.61 -16.84
N ASN A 548 -26.34 11.50 -15.54
CA ASN A 548 -26.53 12.66 -14.66
C ASN A 548 -25.18 13.10 -14.12
N VAL A 549 -24.89 14.40 -14.16
CA VAL A 549 -23.66 14.99 -13.65
C VAL A 549 -24.00 15.79 -12.39
N ILE A 550 -23.46 15.36 -11.24
CA ILE A 550 -23.65 16.02 -9.96
C ILE A 550 -22.32 16.38 -9.31
N VAL A 551 -22.17 17.62 -8.85
CA VAL A 551 -20.88 18.12 -8.33
C VAL A 551 -21.00 18.80 -6.99
N HIS A 552 -19.90 18.92 -6.25
CA HIS A 552 -19.86 19.72 -5.04
C HIS A 552 -19.76 21.24 -5.38
N PRO A 553 -20.39 22.15 -4.61
CA PRO A 553 -20.36 23.60 -4.89
C PRO A 553 -18.98 24.26 -4.71
N GLU A 554 -17.97 23.54 -4.21
CA GLU A 554 -16.56 23.98 -4.18
C GLU A 554 -15.87 23.84 -5.56
N CYS A 555 -16.52 23.20 -6.54
CA CYS A 555 -16.06 23.17 -7.93
C CYS A 555 -16.09 24.56 -8.57
N SER A 556 -15.31 24.77 -9.63
CA SER A 556 -15.35 26.03 -10.38
C SER A 556 -16.76 26.32 -10.91
N MET A 557 -17.07 27.61 -11.12
CA MET A 557 -18.39 28.02 -11.61
C MET A 557 -18.69 27.38 -12.96
N GLU A 558 -17.68 27.29 -13.82
CA GLU A 558 -17.77 26.67 -15.15
C GLU A 558 -18.13 25.18 -15.07
N VAL A 559 -17.67 24.47 -14.03
CA VAL A 559 -18.04 23.07 -13.81
C VAL A 559 -19.46 22.97 -13.25
N VAL A 560 -19.82 23.82 -12.29
CA VAL A 560 -21.16 23.85 -11.70
C VAL A 560 -22.22 24.20 -12.75
N ASP A 561 -21.93 25.14 -13.65
CA ASP A 561 -22.84 25.56 -14.73
C ASP A 561 -23.11 24.45 -15.76
N LEU A 562 -22.18 23.51 -15.92
CA LEU A 562 -22.31 22.39 -16.84
C LEU A 562 -22.91 21.14 -16.19
N ALA A 563 -22.92 21.07 -14.86
CA ALA A 563 -23.52 19.97 -14.11
C ALA A 563 -25.05 20.06 -14.13
N ASP A 564 -25.74 18.92 -13.99
CA ASP A 564 -27.19 18.91 -13.81
C ASP A 564 -27.58 19.44 -12.43
N GLU A 565 -26.78 19.06 -11.43
CA GLU A 565 -27.03 19.39 -10.03
C GLU A 565 -25.72 19.72 -9.30
N ALA A 566 -25.81 20.61 -8.32
CA ALA A 566 -24.69 20.90 -7.41
C ALA A 566 -25.18 20.95 -5.97
N GLY A 567 -24.46 20.29 -5.07
CA GLY A 567 -24.86 20.24 -3.67
C GLY A 567 -23.79 19.70 -2.74
N SER A 568 -24.04 19.83 -1.44
CA SER A 568 -23.15 19.29 -0.41
C SER A 568 -22.98 17.77 -0.54
N THR A 569 -22.00 17.23 0.18
CA THR A 569 -21.82 15.79 0.31
C THR A 569 -23.11 15.06 0.69
N ALA A 570 -23.86 15.59 1.67
CA ALA A 570 -25.13 15.01 2.10
C ALA A 570 -26.21 15.09 1.01
N TYR A 571 -26.26 16.19 0.25
CA TYR A 571 -27.16 16.33 -0.89
C TYR A 571 -26.84 15.30 -1.97
N ILE A 572 -25.57 15.14 -2.33
CA ILE A 572 -25.12 14.18 -3.35
C ILE A 572 -25.52 12.76 -2.95
N ILE A 573 -25.21 12.35 -1.71
CA ILE A 573 -25.56 11.02 -1.20
C ILE A 573 -27.06 10.78 -1.31
N ARG A 574 -27.87 11.67 -0.71
CA ARG A 574 -29.33 11.56 -0.72
C ARG A 574 -29.86 11.47 -2.16
N ARG A 575 -29.36 12.34 -3.04
CA ARG A 575 -29.86 12.44 -4.42
C ARG A 575 -29.62 11.16 -5.23
N VAL A 576 -28.48 10.52 -5.01
CA VAL A 576 -28.08 9.27 -5.64
C VAL A 576 -28.84 8.10 -4.99
N GLU A 577 -28.93 8.03 -3.66
CA GLU A 577 -29.69 6.99 -2.94
C GLU A 577 -31.20 6.99 -3.26
N GLU A 578 -31.80 8.17 -3.44
CA GLU A 578 -33.23 8.33 -3.79
C GLU A 578 -33.50 8.19 -5.29
N ALA A 579 -32.48 7.99 -6.11
CA ALA A 579 -32.65 7.84 -7.55
C ALA A 579 -33.25 6.47 -7.92
N GLU A 580 -34.03 6.44 -9.00
CA GLU A 580 -34.56 5.18 -9.53
C GLU A 580 -33.41 4.21 -9.90
N PRO A 581 -33.58 2.89 -9.69
CA PRO A 581 -32.58 1.90 -10.09
C PRO A 581 -32.22 1.98 -11.58
N GLY A 582 -30.94 1.77 -11.91
CA GLY A 582 -30.42 1.87 -13.28
C GLY A 582 -30.05 3.28 -13.74
N THR A 583 -30.19 4.30 -12.88
CA THR A 583 -29.67 5.65 -13.15
C THR A 583 -28.14 5.66 -13.28
N LYS A 584 -27.63 6.58 -14.09
CA LYS A 584 -26.20 6.77 -14.36
C LYS A 584 -25.75 8.10 -13.77
N TRP A 585 -24.62 8.11 -13.05
CA TRP A 585 -24.09 9.26 -12.34
C TRP A 585 -22.58 9.44 -12.56
N ALA A 586 -22.19 10.65 -12.97
CA ALA A 586 -20.82 11.14 -12.88
C ALA A 586 -20.74 12.16 -11.73
N ILE A 587 -19.97 11.83 -10.69
CA ILE A 587 -19.95 12.59 -9.43
C ILE A 587 -18.62 13.36 -9.29
N GLY A 588 -18.71 14.68 -9.17
CA GLY A 588 -17.58 15.59 -8.96
C GLY A 588 -17.37 15.94 -7.48
N THR A 589 -16.78 15.03 -6.71
CA THR A 589 -16.39 15.27 -5.31
C THR A 589 -15.21 14.38 -4.89
N GLU A 590 -14.90 14.27 -3.60
CA GLU A 590 -13.80 13.45 -3.10
C GLU A 590 -14.00 11.95 -3.44
N PHE A 591 -12.91 11.30 -3.88
CA PHE A 591 -12.97 9.99 -4.50
C PHE A 591 -13.44 8.85 -3.57
N ASN A 592 -13.09 8.87 -2.27
CA ASN A 592 -13.50 7.81 -1.35
C ASN A 592 -15.03 7.76 -1.23
N LEU A 593 -15.71 8.91 -1.27
CA LEU A 593 -17.17 8.93 -1.28
C LEU A 593 -17.73 8.31 -2.55
N VAL A 594 -17.23 8.72 -3.72
CA VAL A 594 -17.74 8.23 -5.01
C VAL A 594 -17.56 6.72 -5.12
N ASN A 595 -16.39 6.21 -4.73
CA ASN A 595 -16.10 4.79 -4.76
C ASN A 595 -16.97 4.00 -3.78
N ARG A 596 -17.30 4.58 -2.62
CA ARG A 596 -18.21 3.97 -1.65
C ARG A 596 -19.64 3.92 -2.16
N LEU A 597 -20.17 5.01 -2.69
CA LEU A 597 -21.51 5.03 -3.28
C LEU A 597 -21.64 4.00 -4.40
N LYS A 598 -20.62 3.88 -5.25
CA LYS A 598 -20.55 2.83 -6.29
C LYS A 598 -20.63 1.41 -5.72
N ALA A 599 -20.02 1.16 -4.55
CA ALA A 599 -20.03 -0.16 -3.92
C ALA A 599 -21.35 -0.44 -3.17
N GLU A 600 -21.94 0.59 -2.55
CA GLU A 600 -23.17 0.49 -1.75
C GLU A 600 -24.44 0.48 -2.63
N LEU A 601 -24.39 1.03 -3.84
CA LEU A 601 -25.51 1.14 -4.79
C LEU A 601 -25.19 0.45 -6.13
N PRO A 602 -25.02 -0.89 -6.16
CA PRO A 602 -24.63 -1.62 -7.37
C PRO A 602 -25.68 -1.60 -8.48
N GLU A 603 -26.93 -1.27 -8.16
CA GLU A 603 -28.01 -1.07 -9.13
C GLU A 603 -27.87 0.22 -9.93
N GLN A 604 -26.97 1.12 -9.53
CA GLN A 604 -26.69 2.37 -10.23
C GLN A 604 -25.32 2.31 -10.91
N PHE A 605 -25.20 2.98 -12.04
CA PHE A 605 -23.89 3.25 -12.62
C PHE A 605 -23.31 4.51 -11.98
N ILE A 606 -22.26 4.37 -11.18
CA ILE A 606 -21.61 5.49 -10.50
C ILE A 606 -20.14 5.55 -10.90
N ALA A 607 -19.69 6.75 -11.27
CA ALA A 607 -18.30 7.02 -11.61
C ALA A 607 -17.83 8.41 -11.14
N SER A 608 -16.52 8.55 -10.97
CA SER A 608 -15.89 9.86 -10.74
C SER A 608 -16.01 10.72 -11.99
N LEU A 609 -16.28 12.02 -11.80
CA LEU A 609 -16.35 12.99 -12.89
C LEU A 609 -14.99 13.09 -13.62
N ALA A 610 -13.88 13.15 -12.89
CA ALA A 610 -12.53 13.17 -13.44
C ALA A 610 -11.97 11.74 -13.63
N PRO A 611 -11.12 11.51 -14.65
CA PRO A 611 -10.48 10.21 -14.86
C PRO A 611 -9.45 9.88 -13.76
N GLU A 612 -8.70 10.87 -13.26
CA GLU A 612 -7.83 10.68 -12.11
C GLU A 612 -8.57 10.83 -10.77
N PRO A 613 -8.26 9.98 -9.77
CA PRO A 613 -8.83 10.11 -8.43
C PRO A 613 -8.54 11.45 -7.74
N SER A 614 -9.59 12.12 -7.30
CA SER A 614 -9.60 13.36 -6.51
C SER A 614 -9.53 13.07 -5.01
N TYR A 615 -8.36 12.63 -4.51
CA TYR A 615 -8.18 12.37 -3.07
C TYR A 615 -7.92 13.62 -2.24
N CYS A 616 -8.55 13.70 -1.08
CA CYS A 616 -8.14 14.64 -0.04
C CYS A 616 -6.93 14.08 0.74
N ARG A 617 -5.73 14.63 0.48
CA ARG A 617 -4.48 14.17 1.12
C ARG A 617 -4.56 14.20 2.65
N THR A 618 -5.14 15.25 3.23
CA THR A 618 -5.17 15.43 4.68
C THR A 618 -6.25 14.57 5.36
N MET A 619 -7.39 14.33 4.71
CA MET A 619 -8.35 13.30 5.19
C MET A 619 -7.68 11.93 5.28
N ASN A 620 -6.85 11.58 4.28
CA ASN A 620 -6.11 10.31 4.24
C ASN A 620 -4.96 10.21 5.26
N LEU A 621 -4.64 11.26 6.02
CA LEU A 621 -3.69 11.15 7.14
C LEU A 621 -4.27 10.36 8.32
N ILE A 622 -5.60 10.32 8.45
CA ILE A 622 -6.30 9.51 9.45
C ILE A 622 -6.27 8.04 9.01
N THR A 623 -5.55 7.19 9.76
CA THR A 623 -5.40 5.75 9.47
C THR A 623 -6.01 4.90 10.59
N VAL A 624 -6.24 3.61 10.32
CA VAL A 624 -6.74 2.65 11.33
C VAL A 624 -5.73 2.48 12.46
N GLU A 625 -4.43 2.52 12.16
CA GLU A 625 -3.35 2.43 13.15
C GLU A 625 -3.35 3.64 14.08
N LYS A 626 -3.56 4.85 13.54
CA LYS A 626 -3.63 6.09 14.33
C LYS A 626 -4.90 6.12 15.17
N LEU A 627 -6.04 5.68 14.63
CA LEU A 627 -7.26 5.49 15.40
C LEU A 627 -7.04 4.50 16.55
N ALA A 628 -6.41 3.35 16.28
CA ALA A 628 -6.08 2.36 17.31
C ALA A 628 -5.18 2.94 18.40
N ARG A 629 -4.21 3.79 18.04
CA ARG A 629 -3.32 4.46 19.00
C ARG A 629 -4.08 5.40 19.94
N VAL A 630 -5.04 6.17 19.42
CA VAL A 630 -5.87 7.07 20.25
C VAL A 630 -6.72 6.24 21.23
N LEU A 631 -7.41 5.20 20.73
CA LEU A 631 -8.26 4.36 21.57
C LEU A 631 -7.44 3.59 22.62
N GLU A 632 -6.24 3.13 22.29
CA GLU A 632 -5.33 2.47 23.23
C GLU A 632 -4.80 3.44 24.30
N GLY A 633 -4.60 4.73 23.96
CA GLY A 633 -4.32 5.76 24.95
C GLY A 633 -5.46 5.87 25.96
N LEU A 634 -6.72 5.89 25.49
CA LEU A 634 -7.90 6.00 26.35
C LEU A 634 -8.04 4.84 27.34
N THR A 635 -7.72 3.60 26.95
CA THR A 635 -7.76 2.46 27.88
C THR A 635 -6.69 2.56 28.98
N ARG A 636 -5.58 3.26 28.71
CA ARG A 636 -4.54 3.60 29.70
C ARG A 636 -4.81 4.89 30.48
N GLY A 637 -5.90 5.61 30.18
CA GLY A 637 -6.18 6.92 30.78
C GLY A 637 -5.33 8.07 30.21
N GLU A 638 -4.73 7.89 29.04
CA GLU A 638 -3.91 8.89 28.33
C GLU A 638 -4.73 9.60 27.24
N LEU A 639 -4.67 10.93 27.21
CA LEU A 639 -5.32 11.73 26.16
C LEU A 639 -4.34 11.97 25.00
N VAL A 640 -4.44 11.15 23.96
CA VAL A 640 -3.61 11.28 22.75
C VAL A 640 -4.27 12.25 21.77
N ASN A 641 -3.57 13.32 21.40
CA ASN A 641 -4.02 14.31 20.43
C ASN A 641 -5.36 14.98 20.80
N GLN A 642 -5.46 15.44 22.04
CA GLN A 642 -6.60 16.25 22.48
C GLN A 642 -6.64 17.57 21.69
N VAL A 643 -7.81 17.86 21.13
CA VAL A 643 -8.09 19.13 20.47
C VAL A 643 -8.72 20.07 21.48
N MET A 644 -8.11 21.24 21.67
CA MET A 644 -8.58 22.27 22.59
C MET A 644 -8.65 23.62 21.88
N VAL A 645 -9.67 24.40 22.22
CA VAL A 645 -9.83 25.78 21.75
C VAL A 645 -9.84 26.68 22.98
N PRO A 646 -9.07 27.79 23.00
CA PRO A 646 -9.09 28.75 24.12
C PRO A 646 -10.51 29.23 24.43
N ASP A 647 -10.84 29.42 25.71
CA ASP A 647 -12.20 29.71 26.17
C ASP A 647 -12.81 30.99 25.57
N ASP A 648 -11.99 32.03 25.39
CA ASP A 648 -12.38 33.29 24.78
C ASP A 648 -12.72 33.11 23.29
N VAL A 649 -11.89 32.37 22.56
CA VAL A 649 -12.13 32.00 21.16
C VAL A 649 -13.38 31.12 21.05
N ALA A 650 -13.51 30.10 21.89
CA ALA A 650 -14.61 29.16 21.88
C ALA A 650 -15.95 29.83 22.21
N ARG A 651 -15.96 30.81 23.13
CA ARG A 651 -17.17 31.58 23.47
C ARG A 651 -17.67 32.36 22.25
N ASP A 652 -16.80 33.12 21.60
CA ASP A 652 -17.21 33.96 20.47
C ASP A 652 -17.56 33.10 19.24
N ALA A 653 -16.80 32.03 18.99
CA ALA A 653 -17.05 31.12 17.87
C ALA A 653 -18.40 30.37 18.00
N ARG A 654 -18.79 30.00 19.24
CA ARG A 654 -20.10 29.39 19.50
C ARG A 654 -21.25 30.27 19.04
N ILE A 655 -21.17 31.58 19.23
CA ILE A 655 -22.22 32.51 18.77
C ILE A 655 -22.44 32.38 17.25
N ALA A 656 -21.37 32.31 16.46
CA ALA A 656 -21.48 32.17 15.01
C ALA A 656 -21.97 30.77 14.58
N LEU A 657 -21.63 29.72 15.34
CA LEU A 657 -22.10 28.35 15.11
C LEU A 657 -23.57 28.17 15.50
N GLU A 658 -24.03 28.79 16.58
CA GLU A 658 -25.43 28.79 17.01
C GLU A 658 -26.31 29.46 15.94
N ARG A 659 -25.90 30.63 15.43
CA ARG A 659 -26.57 31.30 14.30
C ARG A 659 -26.66 30.39 13.08
N MET A 660 -25.59 29.68 12.74
CA MET A 660 -25.59 28.70 11.63
C MET A 660 -26.65 27.61 11.85
N LEU A 661 -26.79 27.12 13.09
CA LEU A 661 -27.74 26.08 13.44
C LEU A 661 -29.19 26.58 13.44
N GLU A 662 -29.43 27.80 13.90
CA GLU A 662 -30.74 28.47 13.88
C GLU A 662 -31.24 28.74 12.46
N VAL A 663 -30.35 29.19 11.56
CA VAL A 663 -30.72 29.49 10.17
C VAL A 663 -31.09 28.23 9.38
N GLY A 664 -30.48 27.09 9.71
CA GLY A 664 -30.73 25.79 9.06
C GLY A 664 -31.67 24.87 9.85
N SER A 665 -32.59 25.43 10.64
CA SER A 665 -33.59 24.71 11.46
C SER A 665 -35.04 25.00 11.06
#